data_AF-A0A2G6LZE5-F1
#
_entry.id   AF-A0A2G6LZE5-F1
#
_cell.length_a   1.000
_cell.length_b   1.000
_cell.length_c   1.000
_cell.angle_alpha   90.00
_cell.angle_beta   90.00
_cell.angle_gamma   90.00
#
_symmetry.space_group_name_H-M   'P 1'
#
loop_
_entity.id
_entity.type
_entity.pdbx_description
1 polymer ?
#
loop_
_entity_poly.entity_id
_entity_poly.type
_entity_poly.pdbx_seq_one_letter_code
_entity_poly.pdbx_strand_id
1 'polypeptide(L)'
;MTEKKTVRKQRVYELARELNISSEALLKVLAELEIPAKSHMSTLAPADTSRVINQFEKQKNEAKTRATRKRKRRRRKKKTVVSAETVKNVKKTLAKMDAGKSKSRKSRKTRYRREKQERHEQKAVQPGEDKVVNIAEFTSPAELSAQIGIPVNSVIATCMGLGVMATANQRLDSDTIALVAEEYDFKVREVAEFGAEALEEARVATGDSEAEERPPVVTIMGHVDHGKTALLDRIRSSNVISTESGGITQHIGAYVATVDDDRQITFIDTPGHAAFTAMRARGAMVTDIVVLVVAADSRVMPQTKESIEHARAAGIPIIVAITKMDLPTANPDFIKQDLSANNVLVEEWSGNVQCAQVSAMTGEGIDDLLEKILLQAELMELTAVPDRLAKGTVLEGRVDPRRGSIVNILVQDGTLREGDFFVAGQFAGRARALFDENDEEVSEVPPGYPVQLLGSPGVPGAGDSFVSVENESEAKKVALRRQIVERERVLHARRKVSLEDFWASSEEGERVLNIIVKSDVSGSAEAIVDTLSKLQNEEVGVSVILSGAGGITESDVDLASASNAVILGFKVRPDQRAREKAAEEGVEISTFNVIYDLENTVKKALGGLLKPEEKEEFLGSAEVRDTFKVPKIGVIAGSYIVAGKIKRNARARLVRNGVVLWEGEISSLKHFKEDRREMVAGFECGIGLEKYNDIKVGDTIESFQIVKIARELE
;
A
#
# COMPACT_ATOMS: atom_id res chain seq x y z
N MET A 1 -59.61 15.28 43.12
CA MET A 1 -58.26 15.08 43.68
C MET A 1 -57.27 15.86 42.83
N THR A 2 -56.85 17.02 43.33
CA THR A 2 -55.83 17.88 42.72
C THR A 2 -54.45 17.42 43.15
N GLU A 3 -53.69 16.78 42.27
CA GLU A 3 -52.26 16.53 42.51
C GLU A 3 -51.46 17.82 42.26
N LYS A 4 -51.13 18.50 43.36
CA LYS A 4 -50.09 19.53 43.40
C LYS A 4 -48.76 18.88 43.01
N LYS A 5 -48.30 19.04 41.77
CA LYS A 5 -46.90 18.79 41.39
C LYS A 5 -46.00 19.75 42.18
N THR A 6 -45.39 19.25 43.25
CA THR A 6 -44.28 19.90 43.95
C THR A 6 -43.16 20.18 42.96
N VAL A 7 -42.92 21.46 42.65
CA VAL A 7 -41.91 21.86 41.68
C VAL A 7 -40.53 21.74 42.32
N ARG A 8 -39.75 20.76 41.85
CA ARG A 8 -38.40 20.47 42.35
C ARG A 8 -37.43 21.52 41.81
N LYS A 9 -36.55 22.07 42.67
CA LYS A 9 -35.43 22.92 42.23
C LYS A 9 -34.50 22.08 41.35
N GLN A 10 -34.24 22.53 40.13
CA GLN A 10 -33.47 21.79 39.12
C GLN A 10 -32.09 22.44 38.95
N ARG A 11 -31.04 21.64 38.76
CA ARG A 11 -29.68 22.17 38.55
C ARG A 11 -29.47 22.58 37.10
N VAL A 12 -28.58 23.54 36.86
CA VAL A 12 -28.29 24.07 35.51
C VAL A 12 -27.91 22.94 34.53
N TYR A 13 -27.06 21.98 34.93
CA TYR A 13 -26.68 20.88 34.02
C TYR A 13 -27.87 19.96 33.65
N GLU A 14 -28.83 19.77 34.57
CA GLU A 14 -30.02 18.94 34.32
C GLU A 14 -30.93 19.62 33.30
N LEU A 15 -31.12 20.94 33.43
CA LEU A 15 -31.88 21.73 32.47
C LEU A 15 -31.18 21.81 31.11
N ALA A 16 -29.83 21.90 31.09
CA ALA A 16 -29.05 21.89 29.85
C ALA A 16 -29.22 20.58 29.08
N ARG A 17 -29.22 19.45 29.80
CA ARG A 17 -29.45 18.12 29.23
C ARG A 17 -30.86 17.96 28.67
N GLU A 18 -31.88 18.46 29.38
CA GLU A 18 -33.27 18.43 28.88
C GLU A 18 -33.45 19.28 27.60
N LEU A 19 -32.77 20.42 27.52
CA LEU A 19 -32.81 21.31 26.37
C LEU A 19 -31.85 20.90 25.23
N ASN A 20 -31.07 19.83 25.41
CA ASN A 20 -30.03 19.35 24.48
C ASN A 20 -29.03 20.46 24.08
N ILE A 21 -28.55 21.22 25.06
CA ILE A 21 -27.49 22.23 24.88
C ILE A 21 -26.36 22.00 25.88
N SER A 22 -25.16 22.50 25.57
CA SER A 22 -24.04 22.42 26.52
C SER A 22 -24.33 23.27 27.76
N SER A 23 -23.84 22.81 28.91
CA SER A 23 -24.02 23.53 30.17
C SER A 23 -23.36 24.91 30.14
N GLU A 24 -22.31 25.11 29.34
CA GLU A 24 -21.66 26.41 29.10
C GLU A 24 -22.54 27.37 28.29
N ALA A 25 -23.20 26.86 27.24
CA ALA A 25 -24.16 27.64 26.47
C ALA A 25 -25.36 28.05 27.34
N LEU A 26 -25.84 27.16 28.21
CA LEU A 26 -26.94 27.50 29.12
C LEU A 26 -26.54 28.55 30.15
N LEU A 27 -25.31 28.53 30.68
CA LEU A 27 -24.83 29.59 31.59
C LEU A 27 -24.78 30.96 30.90
N LYS A 28 -24.40 31.04 29.63
CA LYS A 28 -24.44 32.29 28.85
C LYS A 28 -25.86 32.82 28.69
N VAL A 29 -26.82 31.95 28.40
CA VAL A 29 -28.24 32.32 28.30
C VAL A 29 -28.80 32.78 29.66
N LEU A 30 -28.38 32.15 30.76
CA LEU A 30 -28.77 32.57 32.11
C LEU A 30 -28.20 33.95 32.47
N ALA A 31 -26.96 34.24 32.04
CA ALA A 31 -26.34 35.55 32.23
C ALA A 31 -27.05 36.65 31.41
N GLU A 32 -27.46 36.37 30.16
CA GLU A 32 -28.26 37.30 29.35
C GLU A 32 -29.63 37.60 29.96
N LEU A 33 -30.17 36.67 30.74
CA LEU A 33 -31.45 36.82 31.43
C LEU A 33 -31.33 37.41 32.84
N GLU A 34 -30.11 37.83 33.23
CA GLU A 34 -29.78 38.35 34.56
C GLU A 34 -30.13 37.37 35.69
N ILE A 35 -30.15 36.06 35.41
CA ILE A 35 -30.41 35.01 36.41
C ILE A 35 -29.06 34.58 37.03
N PRO A 36 -28.86 34.73 38.35
CA PRO A 36 -27.57 34.46 38.97
C PRO A 36 -27.27 32.95 39.05
N ALA A 37 -26.44 32.45 38.13
CA ALA A 37 -25.89 31.10 38.17
C ALA A 37 -24.38 31.14 37.88
N LYS A 38 -23.55 30.81 38.87
CA LYS A 38 -22.08 30.90 38.76
C LYS A 38 -21.41 29.64 38.22
N SER A 39 -22.11 28.51 38.25
CA SER A 39 -21.58 27.19 37.85
C SER A 39 -22.70 26.25 37.40
N HIS A 40 -22.36 25.21 36.64
CA HIS A 40 -23.28 24.16 36.15
C HIS A 40 -24.01 23.40 37.27
N MET A 41 -23.50 23.48 38.50
CA MET A 41 -24.09 22.87 39.70
C MET A 41 -25.08 23.79 40.43
N SER A 42 -25.24 25.05 39.99
CA SER A 42 -26.17 26.00 40.61
C SER A 42 -27.61 25.50 40.49
N THR A 43 -28.41 25.68 41.54
CA THR A 43 -29.84 25.34 41.53
C THR A 43 -30.66 26.54 41.07
N LEU A 44 -31.53 26.32 40.09
CA LEU A 44 -32.43 27.35 39.57
C LEU A 44 -33.78 27.28 40.29
N ALA A 45 -34.37 28.46 40.52
CA ALA A 45 -35.73 28.54 41.03
C ALA A 45 -36.72 28.10 39.95
N PRO A 46 -37.86 27.47 40.32
CA PRO A 46 -38.91 27.08 39.39
C PRO A 46 -39.43 28.18 38.44
N ALA A 47 -39.42 29.43 38.90
CA ALA A 47 -39.84 30.57 38.09
C ALA A 47 -38.81 30.91 36.99
N ASP A 48 -37.53 30.65 37.25
CA ASP A 48 -36.43 30.94 36.33
C ASP A 48 -36.27 29.82 35.28
N THR A 49 -36.46 28.56 35.69
CA THR A 49 -36.44 27.41 34.76
C THR A 49 -37.53 27.53 33.70
N SER A 50 -38.74 27.94 34.08
CA SER A 50 -39.86 28.15 33.16
C SER A 50 -39.64 29.33 32.21
N ARG A 51 -38.99 30.42 32.66
CA ARG A 51 -38.61 31.55 31.79
C ARG A 51 -37.61 31.12 30.71
N VAL A 52 -36.59 30.34 31.08
CA VAL A 52 -35.57 29.86 30.15
C VAL A 52 -36.17 28.91 29.11
N ILE A 53 -37.04 27.97 29.52
CA ILE A 53 -37.71 27.05 28.60
C ILE A 53 -38.57 27.81 27.57
N ASN A 54 -39.38 28.77 28.03
CA ASN A 54 -40.25 29.55 27.14
C ASN A 54 -39.46 30.38 26.12
N GLN A 55 -38.34 30.97 26.53
CA GLN A 55 -37.48 31.73 25.62
C GLN A 55 -36.80 30.82 24.59
N PHE A 56 -36.37 29.63 25.01
CA PHE A 56 -35.75 28.65 24.12
C PHE A 56 -36.74 28.11 23.08
N GLU A 57 -38.00 27.86 23.47
CA GLU A 57 -39.05 27.48 22.52
C GLU A 57 -39.37 28.59 21.52
N LYS A 58 -39.38 29.86 21.97
CA LYS A 58 -39.58 31.03 21.10
C LYS A 58 -38.46 31.15 20.06
N GLN A 59 -37.20 31.05 20.49
CA GLN A 59 -36.05 31.10 19.58
C GLN A 59 -36.02 29.90 18.62
N LYS A 60 -36.38 28.69 19.08
CA LYS A 60 -36.47 27.48 18.25
C LYS A 60 -37.54 27.62 17.16
N ASN A 61 -38.67 28.24 17.48
CA ASN A 61 -39.73 28.51 16.52
C ASN A 61 -39.30 29.59 15.51
N GLU A 62 -38.65 30.67 15.95
CA GLU A 62 -38.10 31.71 15.07
C GLU A 62 -37.05 31.14 14.10
N ALA A 63 -36.13 30.30 14.59
CA ALA A 63 -35.14 29.61 13.78
C ALA A 63 -35.77 28.66 12.75
N LYS A 64 -36.83 27.91 13.11
CA LYS A 64 -37.60 27.07 12.18
C LYS A 64 -38.28 27.89 11.09
N THR A 65 -38.86 29.05 11.41
CA THR A 65 -39.43 29.97 10.40
C THR A 65 -38.38 30.58 9.48
N ARG A 66 -37.19 30.91 9.99
CA ARG A 66 -36.08 31.46 9.19
C ARG A 66 -35.50 30.41 8.25
N ALA A 67 -35.40 29.15 8.72
CA ALA A 67 -34.97 28.01 7.91
C ALA A 67 -35.99 27.67 6.79
N THR A 68 -37.29 27.68 7.09
CA THR A 68 -38.35 27.46 6.07
C THR A 68 -38.44 28.61 5.06
N ARG A 69 -38.23 29.87 5.47
CA ARG A 69 -38.12 31.01 4.54
C ARG A 69 -36.89 30.89 3.61
N LYS A 70 -35.71 30.50 4.12
CA LYS A 70 -34.52 30.21 3.28
C LYS A 70 -34.78 29.05 2.30
N ARG A 71 -35.47 27.98 2.74
CA ARG A 71 -35.84 26.84 1.88
C ARG A 71 -36.86 27.21 0.79
N LYS A 72 -37.86 28.06 1.09
CA LYS A 72 -38.81 28.61 0.10
C LYS A 72 -38.14 29.57 -0.89
N ARG A 73 -37.15 30.35 -0.47
CA ARG A 73 -36.40 31.28 -1.35
C ARG A 73 -35.46 30.52 -2.31
N ARG A 74 -34.83 29.42 -1.86
CA ARG A 74 -34.07 28.49 -2.73
C ARG A 74 -34.96 27.71 -3.71
N ARG A 75 -36.19 27.34 -3.32
CA ARG A 75 -37.15 26.66 -4.21
C ARG A 75 -37.83 27.57 -5.24
N ARG A 76 -37.89 28.90 -5.01
CA ARG A 76 -38.47 29.87 -5.97
C ARG A 76 -37.55 30.27 -7.12
N LYS A 77 -36.25 29.88 -7.11
CA LYS A 77 -35.32 30.09 -8.25
C LYS A 77 -35.28 28.94 -9.26
N LYS A 78 -36.02 27.84 -9.03
CA LYS A 78 -36.21 26.74 -9.99
C LYS A 78 -37.67 26.28 -9.91
N LYS A 79 -38.55 26.87 -10.72
CA LYS A 79 -39.60 26.17 -11.47
C LYS A 79 -40.46 27.15 -12.26
N THR A 80 -40.49 26.87 -13.55
CA THR A 80 -41.36 27.36 -14.61
C THR A 80 -42.85 27.10 -14.33
N VAL A 81 -43.67 27.87 -15.03
CA VAL A 81 -45.12 28.09 -14.87
C VAL A 81 -45.94 26.83 -15.15
N VAL A 82 -46.87 26.46 -14.25
CA VAL A 82 -48.05 25.65 -14.56
C VAL A 82 -49.24 26.21 -13.76
N SER A 83 -50.37 26.41 -14.45
CA SER A 83 -51.53 27.23 -14.05
C SER A 83 -52.41 26.61 -12.94
N ALA A 84 -53.16 27.48 -12.27
CA ALA A 84 -53.92 27.20 -11.04
C ALA A 84 -55.28 26.48 -11.24
N GLU A 85 -55.62 26.05 -12.44
CA GLU A 85 -56.92 25.41 -12.72
C GLU A 85 -56.94 23.90 -12.43
N THR A 86 -55.80 23.20 -12.54
CA THR A 86 -55.74 21.74 -12.38
C THR A 86 -55.93 21.28 -10.93
N VAL A 87 -55.64 22.14 -9.94
CA VAL A 87 -55.74 21.82 -8.51
C VAL A 87 -57.18 21.86 -7.99
N LYS A 88 -58.07 22.62 -8.65
CA LYS A 88 -59.47 22.78 -8.21
C LYS A 88 -60.34 21.57 -8.55
N ASN A 89 -60.02 20.84 -9.63
CA ASN A 89 -60.80 19.69 -10.08
C ASN A 89 -60.51 18.42 -9.29
N VAL A 90 -59.28 18.23 -8.78
CA VAL A 90 -58.92 17.03 -7.98
C VAL A 90 -59.55 17.05 -6.59
N LYS A 91 -59.77 18.23 -5.99
CA LYS A 91 -60.38 18.35 -4.65
C LYS A 91 -61.88 18.03 -4.62
N LYS A 92 -62.60 18.17 -5.73
CA LYS A 92 -64.04 17.85 -5.81
C LYS A 92 -64.32 16.35 -5.97
N THR A 93 -63.37 15.58 -6.49
CA THR A 93 -63.52 14.12 -6.69
C THR A 93 -63.25 13.32 -5.42
N LEU A 94 -62.35 13.79 -4.55
CA LEU A 94 -61.99 13.10 -3.30
C LEU A 94 -63.03 13.22 -2.18
N ALA A 95 -63.95 14.20 -2.24
CA ALA A 95 -64.97 14.41 -1.21
C ALA A 95 -66.22 13.51 -1.36
N LYS A 96 -66.32 12.72 -2.43
CA LYS A 96 -67.49 11.86 -2.71
C LYS A 96 -67.30 10.37 -2.39
N MET A 97 -66.15 9.95 -1.86
CA MET A 97 -65.85 8.54 -1.60
C MET A 97 -65.87 8.13 -0.11
N ASP A 98 -66.14 9.05 0.83
CA ASP A 98 -65.88 8.82 2.27
C ASP A 98 -67.15 8.82 3.15
N ALA A 99 -68.21 8.13 2.72
CA ALA A 99 -69.39 7.92 3.54
C ALA A 99 -69.93 6.47 3.41
N GLY A 100 -69.43 5.59 4.29
CA GLY A 100 -70.14 4.36 4.64
C GLY A 100 -69.26 3.13 4.87
N LYS A 101 -69.18 2.71 6.15
CA LYS A 101 -69.09 1.31 6.67
C LYS A 101 -68.16 1.17 7.87
N SER A 102 -68.60 1.72 9.00
CA SER A 102 -68.17 1.28 10.33
C SER A 102 -69.03 0.09 10.76
N LYS A 103 -68.52 -1.14 10.57
CA LYS A 103 -68.89 -2.39 11.32
C LYS A 103 -68.19 -3.67 10.80
N SER A 104 -67.33 -3.60 9.77
CA SER A 104 -66.60 -4.76 9.22
C SER A 104 -65.09 -4.82 9.58
N ARG A 105 -64.62 -3.94 10.50
CA ARG A 105 -63.16 -3.78 10.77
C ARG A 105 -62.55 -4.79 11.76
N LYS A 106 -63.36 -5.54 12.52
CA LYS A 106 -62.84 -6.46 13.55
C LYS A 106 -62.57 -7.89 13.05
N SER A 107 -63.34 -8.42 12.08
CA SER A 107 -63.08 -9.77 11.54
C SER A 107 -62.02 -9.79 10.43
N ARG A 108 -61.82 -8.67 9.72
CA ARG A 108 -60.83 -8.56 8.64
C ARG A 108 -59.38 -8.49 9.14
N LYS A 109 -59.16 -7.97 10.37
CA LYS A 109 -57.81 -7.85 10.97
C LYS A 109 -57.29 -9.19 11.49
N THR A 110 -58.18 -10.06 11.96
CA THR A 110 -57.84 -11.43 12.41
C THR A 110 -57.59 -12.35 11.21
N ARG A 111 -58.38 -12.22 10.14
CA ARG A 111 -58.18 -12.97 8.89
C ARG A 111 -56.89 -12.56 8.17
N TYR A 112 -56.56 -11.26 8.14
CA TYR A 112 -55.32 -10.77 7.53
C TYR A 112 -54.06 -11.16 8.32
N ARG A 113 -54.13 -11.33 9.64
CA ARG A 113 -53.00 -11.85 10.44
C ARG A 113 -52.76 -13.34 10.19
N ARG A 114 -53.84 -14.12 10.04
CA ARG A 114 -53.77 -15.55 9.75
C ARG A 114 -53.33 -15.82 8.31
N GLU A 115 -53.85 -15.08 7.34
CA GLU A 115 -53.41 -15.12 5.93
C GLU A 115 -51.97 -14.62 5.74
N LYS A 116 -51.45 -13.75 6.63
CA LYS A 116 -50.05 -13.31 6.59
C LYS A 116 -49.09 -14.33 7.23
N GLN A 117 -49.54 -15.08 8.25
CA GLN A 117 -48.78 -16.21 8.80
C GLN A 117 -48.80 -17.40 7.83
N GLU A 118 -49.95 -17.74 7.25
CA GLU A 118 -50.07 -18.80 6.24
C GLU A 118 -49.31 -18.46 4.95
N ARG A 119 -49.22 -17.18 4.53
CA ARG A 119 -48.35 -16.76 3.42
C ARG A 119 -46.85 -16.78 3.73
N HIS A 120 -46.45 -16.72 5.01
CA HIS A 120 -45.06 -16.88 5.41
C HIS A 120 -44.68 -18.36 5.55
N GLU A 121 -45.61 -19.21 5.96
CA GLU A 121 -45.41 -20.67 6.06
C GLU A 121 -45.57 -21.40 4.71
N GLN A 122 -46.35 -20.85 3.76
CA GLN A 122 -46.51 -21.41 2.39
C GLN A 122 -45.58 -20.80 1.34
N LYS A 123 -44.66 -19.90 1.73
CA LYS A 123 -43.54 -19.44 0.88
C LYS A 123 -42.21 -20.12 1.20
N ALA A 124 -42.18 -20.99 2.21
CA ALA A 124 -41.12 -21.96 2.37
C ALA A 124 -41.55 -23.24 1.65
N VAL A 125 -40.66 -23.79 0.82
CA VAL A 125 -40.85 -24.98 -0.03
C VAL A 125 -41.59 -24.72 -1.35
N GLN A 126 -40.94 -23.94 -2.22
CA GLN A 126 -40.92 -24.30 -3.65
C GLN A 126 -39.58 -25.02 -3.91
N PRO A 127 -39.59 -26.27 -4.40
CA PRO A 127 -38.38 -26.94 -4.85
C PRO A 127 -38.09 -26.50 -6.30
N GLY A 128 -36.90 -25.96 -6.55
CA GLY A 128 -36.32 -25.90 -7.90
C GLY A 128 -36.13 -24.52 -8.52
N GLU A 129 -35.73 -23.50 -7.77
CA GLU A 129 -34.89 -22.44 -8.34
C GLU A 129 -33.48 -22.67 -7.80
N ASP A 130 -32.47 -22.70 -8.66
CA ASP A 130 -31.08 -22.74 -8.22
C ASP A 130 -30.87 -21.60 -7.22
N LYS A 131 -30.67 -21.96 -5.95
CA LYS A 131 -30.46 -21.03 -4.83
C LYS A 131 -29.11 -20.36 -4.99
N VAL A 132 -28.98 -19.43 -5.93
CA VAL A 132 -27.74 -18.72 -6.21
C VAL A 132 -27.78 -17.36 -5.53
N VAL A 133 -26.80 -17.09 -4.66
CA VAL A 133 -26.62 -15.78 -4.02
C VAL A 133 -25.41 -15.11 -4.67
N ASN A 134 -25.62 -13.88 -5.11
CA ASN A 134 -24.56 -13.05 -5.66
C ASN A 134 -23.89 -12.30 -4.51
N ILE A 135 -22.67 -12.70 -4.19
CA ILE A 135 -21.88 -12.13 -3.10
C ILE A 135 -20.78 -11.26 -3.69
N ALA A 136 -20.54 -10.12 -3.04
CA ALA A 136 -19.44 -9.22 -3.31
C ALA A 136 -18.15 -9.70 -2.64
N GLU A 137 -17.01 -9.14 -3.05
CA GLU A 137 -15.71 -9.35 -2.38
C GLU A 137 -15.76 -9.10 -0.86
N PHE A 138 -16.57 -8.11 -0.43
CA PHE A 138 -16.88 -7.86 0.98
C PHE A 138 -18.38 -7.63 1.18
N THR A 139 -19.05 -8.51 1.94
CA THR A 139 -20.49 -8.39 2.26
C THR A 139 -20.71 -8.44 3.78
N SER A 140 -21.68 -7.72 4.31
CA SER A 140 -22.03 -7.80 5.74
C SER A 140 -23.05 -8.90 6.03
N PRO A 141 -23.07 -9.51 7.24
CA PRO A 141 -24.14 -10.42 7.67
C PRO A 141 -25.55 -9.83 7.53
N ALA A 142 -25.71 -8.51 7.65
CA ALA A 142 -26.98 -7.82 7.41
C ALA A 142 -27.39 -7.79 5.93
N GLU A 143 -26.44 -7.58 5.01
CA GLU A 143 -26.67 -7.63 3.56
C GLU A 143 -26.94 -9.07 3.09
N LEU A 144 -26.17 -10.03 3.59
CA LEU A 144 -26.37 -11.46 3.34
C LEU A 144 -27.74 -11.92 3.85
N SER A 145 -28.11 -11.52 5.07
CA SER A 145 -29.44 -11.74 5.65
C SER A 145 -30.56 -11.20 4.77
N ALA A 146 -30.36 -10.03 4.15
CA ALA A 146 -31.34 -9.43 3.25
C ALA A 146 -31.47 -10.16 1.91
N GLN A 147 -30.36 -10.70 1.37
CA GLN A 147 -30.35 -11.48 0.13
C GLN A 147 -30.92 -12.88 0.31
N ILE A 148 -30.55 -13.57 1.39
CA ILE A 148 -30.94 -14.96 1.67
C ILE A 148 -32.32 -15.03 2.36
N GLY A 149 -32.80 -13.91 2.92
CA GLY A 149 -34.10 -13.83 3.59
C GLY A 149 -34.13 -14.46 4.98
N ILE A 150 -32.97 -14.69 5.59
CA ILE A 150 -32.78 -15.30 6.91
C ILE A 150 -32.53 -14.19 7.96
N PRO A 151 -33.01 -14.30 9.21
CA PRO A 151 -32.74 -13.28 10.23
C PRO A 151 -31.25 -13.05 10.49
N VAL A 152 -30.82 -11.78 10.59
CA VAL A 152 -29.42 -11.37 10.84
C VAL A 152 -28.79 -12.10 12.03
N ASN A 153 -29.55 -12.32 13.11
CA ASN A 153 -29.05 -13.02 14.30
C ASN A 153 -28.68 -14.48 14.03
N SER A 154 -29.40 -15.15 13.13
CA SER A 154 -29.10 -16.53 12.74
C SER A 154 -27.83 -16.58 11.90
N VAL A 155 -27.67 -15.62 10.97
CA VAL A 155 -26.45 -15.47 10.17
C VAL A 155 -25.23 -15.23 11.07
N ILE A 156 -25.34 -14.32 12.05
CA ILE A 156 -24.26 -14.05 13.03
C ILE A 156 -23.95 -15.30 13.86
N ALA A 157 -24.97 -16.05 14.29
CA ALA A 157 -24.77 -17.28 15.04
C ALA A 157 -24.03 -18.35 14.22
N THR A 158 -24.32 -18.45 12.93
CA THR A 158 -23.58 -19.32 11.99
C THR A 158 -22.12 -18.87 11.85
N CYS A 159 -21.87 -17.57 11.68
CA CYS A 159 -20.50 -17.04 11.66
C CYS A 159 -19.75 -17.44 12.94
N MET A 160 -20.38 -17.30 14.11
CA MET A 160 -19.77 -17.71 15.39
C MET A 160 -19.54 -19.22 15.47
N GLY A 161 -20.44 -20.04 14.93
CA GLY A 161 -20.29 -21.49 14.84
C GLY A 161 -19.11 -21.92 13.97
N LEU A 162 -18.80 -21.13 12.93
CA LEU A 162 -17.64 -21.29 12.05
C LEU A 162 -16.36 -20.67 12.63
N GLY A 163 -16.39 -20.19 13.88
CA GLY A 163 -15.24 -19.59 14.56
C GLY A 163 -14.99 -18.11 14.24
N VAL A 164 -15.86 -17.47 13.45
CA VAL A 164 -15.74 -16.06 13.08
C VAL A 164 -16.68 -15.18 13.91
N MET A 165 -16.13 -14.40 14.83
CA MET A 165 -16.90 -13.40 15.56
C MET A 165 -17.17 -12.17 14.69
N ALA A 166 -18.42 -12.05 14.23
CA ALA A 166 -18.86 -10.95 13.36
C ALA A 166 -20.02 -10.17 13.98
N THR A 167 -20.04 -8.85 13.77
CA THR A 167 -21.21 -8.01 14.07
C THR A 167 -22.09 -7.81 12.84
N ALA A 168 -23.36 -7.41 13.02
CA ALA A 168 -24.33 -7.30 11.92
C ALA A 168 -23.86 -6.49 10.70
N ASN A 169 -23.11 -5.41 10.93
CA ASN A 169 -22.62 -4.51 9.88
C ASN A 169 -21.13 -4.69 9.59
N GLN A 170 -20.47 -5.68 10.21
CA GLN A 170 -19.09 -5.99 9.91
C GLN A 170 -19.05 -6.67 8.55
N ARG A 171 -18.30 -6.10 7.62
CA ARG A 171 -18.05 -6.76 6.34
C ARG A 171 -17.12 -7.95 6.56
N LEU A 172 -17.42 -9.04 5.88
CA LEU A 172 -16.66 -10.28 5.89
C LEU A 172 -16.16 -10.54 4.46
N ASP A 173 -15.07 -11.29 4.35
CA ASP A 173 -14.49 -11.78 3.10
C ASP A 173 -15.43 -12.75 2.38
N SER A 174 -15.31 -12.84 1.04
CA SER A 174 -16.14 -13.70 0.21
C SER A 174 -16.06 -15.17 0.62
N ASP A 175 -14.89 -15.66 1.03
CA ASP A 175 -14.67 -17.03 1.50
C ASP A 175 -15.50 -17.35 2.76
N THR A 176 -15.39 -16.50 3.79
CA THR A 176 -16.19 -16.64 5.02
C THR A 176 -17.68 -16.59 4.73
N ILE A 177 -18.10 -15.73 3.79
CA ILE A 177 -19.51 -15.58 3.43
C ILE A 177 -20.00 -16.77 2.59
N ALA A 178 -19.15 -17.33 1.75
CA ALA A 178 -19.42 -18.54 1.00
C ALA A 178 -19.69 -19.70 1.94
N LEU A 179 -18.83 -19.90 2.95
CA LEU A 179 -19.03 -20.91 3.99
C LEU A 179 -20.34 -20.70 4.75
N VAL A 180 -20.68 -19.46 5.10
CA VAL A 180 -21.95 -19.15 5.79
C VAL A 180 -23.15 -19.41 4.87
N ALA A 181 -23.06 -19.11 3.57
CA ALA A 181 -24.13 -19.32 2.60
C ALA A 181 -24.34 -20.80 2.26
N GLU A 182 -23.26 -21.60 2.22
CA GLU A 182 -23.28 -23.05 2.03
C GLU A 182 -24.03 -23.76 3.17
N GLU A 183 -23.89 -23.31 4.41
CA GLU A 183 -24.62 -23.85 5.57
C GLU A 183 -26.15 -23.69 5.41
N TYR A 184 -26.59 -22.71 4.63
CA TYR A 184 -27.99 -22.47 4.29
C TYR A 184 -28.41 -23.06 2.93
N ASP A 185 -27.56 -23.88 2.32
CA ASP A 185 -27.80 -24.57 1.04
C ASP A 185 -27.98 -23.59 -0.13
N PHE A 186 -27.24 -22.47 -0.11
CA PHE A 186 -27.14 -21.52 -1.22
C PHE A 186 -25.80 -21.67 -1.92
N LYS A 187 -25.83 -21.80 -3.24
CA LYS A 187 -24.62 -21.73 -4.08
C LYS A 187 -24.21 -20.28 -4.22
N VAL A 188 -22.95 -19.99 -3.91
CA VAL A 188 -22.41 -18.65 -4.10
C VAL A 188 -21.95 -18.51 -5.52
N ARG A 189 -22.46 -17.49 -6.21
CA ARG A 189 -21.84 -16.99 -7.43
C ARG A 189 -21.09 -15.73 -7.03
N GLU A 190 -19.77 -15.83 -7.01
CA GLU A 190 -18.95 -14.64 -6.96
C GLU A 190 -19.22 -13.85 -8.23
N VAL A 191 -19.85 -12.70 -8.05
CA VAL A 191 -20.00 -11.74 -9.14
C VAL A 191 -18.91 -10.72 -8.91
N ALA A 192 -17.99 -10.60 -9.86
CA ALA A 192 -17.11 -9.44 -9.94
C ALA A 192 -18.03 -8.19 -9.91
N GLU A 193 -18.02 -7.51 -8.77
CA GLU A 193 -19.20 -6.82 -8.30
C GLU A 193 -19.42 -5.52 -9.10
N PHE A 194 -20.46 -5.47 -9.97
CA PHE A 194 -21.01 -4.26 -10.63
C PHE A 194 -20.07 -3.04 -10.63
N GLY A 195 -18.93 -3.16 -11.32
CA GLY A 195 -18.09 -2.04 -11.70
C GLY A 195 -18.65 -1.35 -12.94
N ALA A 196 -18.08 -0.20 -13.30
CA ALA A 196 -18.28 0.39 -14.63
C ALA A 196 -18.08 -0.67 -15.75
N GLU A 197 -17.21 -1.66 -15.51
CA GLU A 197 -16.94 -2.82 -16.34
C GLU A 197 -18.18 -3.70 -16.65
N ALA A 198 -19.10 -3.96 -15.69
CA ALA A 198 -20.30 -4.78 -15.94
C ALA A 198 -21.43 -4.00 -16.66
N LEU A 199 -21.47 -2.67 -16.45
CA LEU A 199 -22.37 -1.77 -17.17
C LEU A 199 -21.92 -1.58 -18.63
N GLU A 200 -20.60 -1.67 -18.86
CA GLU A 200 -19.94 -1.69 -20.15
C GLU A 200 -20.05 -3.04 -20.86
N GLU A 201 -19.82 -4.19 -20.21
CA GLU A 201 -20.07 -5.52 -20.83
C GLU A 201 -21.50 -5.63 -21.37
N ALA A 202 -22.47 -5.03 -20.66
CA ALA A 202 -23.85 -4.93 -21.13
C ALA A 202 -24.06 -3.95 -22.30
N ARG A 203 -23.18 -2.96 -22.50
CA ARG A 203 -23.17 -2.00 -23.64
C ARG A 203 -22.38 -2.50 -24.84
N VAL A 204 -21.28 -3.22 -24.63
CA VAL A 204 -20.44 -3.89 -25.64
C VAL A 204 -21.29 -4.82 -26.51
N ALA A 205 -22.32 -5.44 -25.94
CA ALA A 205 -23.27 -6.30 -26.66
C ALA A 205 -24.28 -5.54 -27.55
N THR A 206 -24.33 -4.20 -27.50
CA THR A 206 -25.41 -3.40 -28.12
C THR A 206 -24.97 -2.39 -29.20
N GLY A 207 -23.67 -2.17 -29.43
CA GLY A 207 -23.18 -1.22 -30.43
C GLY A 207 -22.63 -1.89 -31.69
N ASP A 208 -23.21 -1.58 -32.86
CA ASP A 208 -22.69 -1.88 -34.22
C ASP A 208 -21.49 -0.97 -34.57
N SER A 209 -20.51 -0.85 -33.69
CA SER A 209 -19.29 -0.07 -33.96
C SER A 209 -18.24 -0.97 -34.59
N GLU A 210 -17.66 -0.54 -35.71
CA GLU A 210 -16.60 -1.28 -36.40
C GLU A 210 -15.31 -1.25 -35.58
N ALA A 211 -14.62 -2.38 -35.55
CA ALA A 211 -13.31 -2.50 -34.95
C ALA A 211 -12.27 -2.05 -35.98
N GLU A 212 -11.42 -1.10 -35.58
CA GLU A 212 -10.33 -0.56 -36.38
C GLU A 212 -8.99 -1.14 -35.92
N GLU A 213 -8.02 -1.18 -36.83
CA GLU A 213 -6.65 -1.58 -36.51
C GLU A 213 -6.01 -0.54 -35.58
N ARG A 214 -5.31 -1.00 -34.54
CA ARG A 214 -4.63 -0.13 -33.57
C ARG A 214 -3.13 -0.44 -33.52
N PRO A 215 -2.28 0.53 -33.14
CA PRO A 215 -0.85 0.28 -33.00
C PRO A 215 -0.58 -0.78 -31.91
N PRO A 216 0.40 -1.67 -32.13
CA PRO A 216 0.83 -2.61 -31.11
C PRO A 216 1.50 -1.88 -29.94
N VAL A 217 1.18 -2.32 -28.73
CA VAL A 217 1.83 -1.84 -27.51
C VAL A 217 2.90 -2.84 -27.10
N VAL A 218 4.14 -2.37 -27.00
CA VAL A 218 5.34 -3.21 -26.87
C VAL A 218 6.12 -2.85 -25.62
N THR A 219 6.32 -3.79 -24.70
CA THR A 219 7.21 -3.58 -23.56
C THR A 219 8.61 -4.06 -23.86
N ILE A 220 9.63 -3.27 -23.52
CA ILE A 220 11.02 -3.74 -23.53
C ILE A 220 11.40 -4.27 -22.15
N MET A 221 11.86 -5.52 -22.10
CA MET A 221 12.32 -6.19 -20.88
C MET A 221 13.73 -6.74 -21.02
N GLY A 222 14.38 -7.01 -19.89
CA GLY A 222 15.76 -7.51 -19.87
C GLY A 222 16.55 -6.99 -18.67
N HIS A 223 17.76 -7.53 -18.53
CA HIS A 223 18.67 -7.20 -17.44
C HIS A 223 19.18 -5.76 -17.51
N VAL A 224 19.69 -5.25 -16.38
CA VAL A 224 20.45 -4.00 -16.32
C VAL A 224 21.66 -4.09 -17.27
N ASP A 225 22.03 -2.97 -17.89
CA ASP A 225 23.17 -2.84 -18.83
C ASP A 225 23.11 -3.69 -20.12
N HIS A 226 21.95 -4.28 -20.43
CA HIS A 226 21.72 -4.93 -21.71
C HIS A 226 21.35 -3.94 -22.84
N GLY A 227 21.33 -2.64 -22.56
CA GLY A 227 21.12 -1.60 -23.58
C GLY A 227 19.65 -1.35 -23.95
N LYS A 228 18.70 -1.65 -23.05
CA LYS A 228 17.26 -1.37 -23.24
C LYS A 228 17.01 0.10 -23.55
N THR A 229 17.40 1.00 -22.64
CA THR A 229 17.24 2.44 -22.81
C THR A 229 18.01 2.95 -24.03
N ALA A 230 19.17 2.35 -24.35
CA ALA A 230 19.98 2.74 -25.51
C ALA A 230 19.29 2.39 -26.83
N LEU A 231 18.66 1.23 -26.90
CA LEU A 231 17.86 0.81 -28.05
C LEU A 231 16.68 1.78 -28.25
N LEU A 232 16.02 2.16 -27.16
CA LEU A 232 14.88 3.08 -27.21
C LEU A 232 15.26 4.51 -27.55
N ASP A 233 16.36 5.01 -26.98
CA ASP A 233 16.94 6.30 -27.35
C ASP A 233 17.23 6.37 -28.84
N ARG A 234 17.78 5.29 -29.40
CA ARG A 234 18.07 5.20 -30.83
C ARG A 234 16.81 5.18 -31.68
N ILE A 235 15.81 4.38 -31.32
CA ILE A 235 14.50 4.33 -32.02
C ILE A 235 13.84 5.71 -31.99
N ARG A 236 13.94 6.43 -30.87
CA ARG A 236 13.31 7.74 -30.69
C ARG A 236 14.15 8.92 -31.22
N SER A 237 15.35 8.68 -31.75
CA SER A 237 16.30 9.74 -32.10
C SER A 237 16.54 10.76 -30.97
N SER A 238 16.59 10.27 -29.72
CA SER A 238 16.70 11.08 -28.51
C SER A 238 17.82 10.58 -27.59
N ASN A 239 18.11 11.27 -26.47
CA ASN A 239 19.22 10.90 -25.58
C ASN A 239 18.84 10.94 -24.08
N VAL A 240 17.93 10.07 -23.65
CA VAL A 240 17.45 9.95 -22.26
C VAL A 240 18.55 9.52 -21.31
N ILE A 241 19.42 8.59 -21.72
CA ILE A 241 20.49 8.04 -20.87
C ILE A 241 21.35 9.16 -20.28
N SER A 242 21.63 10.20 -21.07
CA SER A 242 22.45 11.34 -20.63
C SER A 242 21.76 12.24 -19.60
N THR A 243 20.43 12.22 -19.56
CA THR A 243 19.61 13.08 -18.69
C THR A 243 19.14 12.38 -17.41
N GLU A 244 19.13 11.05 -17.36
CA GLU A 244 18.70 10.30 -16.18
C GLU A 244 19.80 10.17 -15.11
N SER A 245 19.42 10.41 -13.86
CA SER A 245 20.33 10.25 -12.72
C SER A 245 20.76 8.79 -12.55
N GLY A 246 22.08 8.55 -12.59
CA GLY A 246 22.65 7.21 -12.48
C GLY A 246 22.70 6.43 -13.80
N GLY A 247 22.27 7.02 -14.93
CA GLY A 247 22.33 6.37 -16.25
C GLY A 247 21.40 5.17 -16.41
N ILE A 248 20.32 5.08 -15.62
CA ILE A 248 19.36 3.96 -15.63
C ILE A 248 17.91 4.45 -15.65
N THR A 249 17.05 3.75 -16.41
CA THR A 249 15.59 3.94 -16.38
C THR A 249 15.03 3.55 -15.01
N GLN A 250 14.34 4.46 -14.33
CA GLN A 250 13.74 4.24 -13.00
C GLN A 250 12.22 4.50 -12.95
N HIS A 251 11.63 4.93 -14.07
CA HIS A 251 10.19 5.20 -14.24
C HIS A 251 9.64 4.39 -15.41
N ILE A 252 8.32 4.19 -15.46
CA ILE A 252 7.68 3.61 -16.64
C ILE A 252 7.41 4.74 -17.63
N GLY A 253 8.14 4.76 -18.74
CA GLY A 253 7.90 5.67 -19.84
C GLY A 253 7.06 5.01 -20.93
N ALA A 254 6.17 5.76 -21.57
CA ALA A 254 5.54 5.33 -22.81
C ALA A 254 5.70 6.39 -23.88
N TYR A 255 5.94 5.97 -25.11
CA TYR A 255 6.14 6.85 -26.26
C TYR A 255 5.80 6.13 -27.55
N VAL A 256 5.53 6.89 -28.60
CA VAL A 256 5.18 6.35 -29.91
C VAL A 256 6.36 6.48 -30.86
N ALA A 257 6.64 5.42 -31.61
CA ALA A 257 7.61 5.43 -32.71
C ALA A 257 6.87 5.22 -34.03
N THR A 258 7.17 6.07 -35.00
CA THR A 258 6.66 5.93 -36.37
C THR A 258 7.67 5.16 -37.21
N VAL A 259 7.21 4.12 -37.88
CA VAL A 259 7.96 3.28 -38.83
C VAL A 259 7.48 3.62 -40.24
N ASP A 260 8.31 3.35 -41.27
CA ASP A 260 7.98 3.60 -42.68
C ASP A 260 6.52 3.18 -43.04
N ASP A 261 5.84 4.01 -43.85
CA ASP A 261 4.39 3.94 -44.18
C ASP A 261 3.40 4.36 -43.06
N ASP A 262 3.74 5.35 -42.21
CA ASP A 262 2.86 5.91 -41.16
C ASP A 262 2.38 4.89 -40.10
N ARG A 263 2.94 3.68 -40.08
CA ARG A 263 2.64 2.66 -39.07
C ARG A 263 3.30 3.03 -37.75
N GLN A 264 2.56 2.88 -36.66
CA GLN A 264 2.99 3.34 -35.35
C GLN A 264 3.12 2.19 -34.37
N ILE A 265 4.11 2.27 -33.49
CA ILE A 265 4.36 1.32 -32.41
C ILE A 265 4.44 2.10 -31.11
N THR A 266 3.64 1.70 -30.13
CA THR A 266 3.71 2.30 -28.78
C THR A 266 4.64 1.46 -27.94
N PHE A 267 5.73 2.05 -27.46
CA PHE A 267 6.67 1.37 -26.58
C PHE A 267 6.43 1.73 -25.12
N ILE A 268 6.59 0.76 -24.24
CA ILE A 268 6.64 0.91 -22.79
C ILE A 268 8.05 0.54 -22.32
N ASP A 269 8.80 1.52 -21.81
CA ASP A 269 10.10 1.30 -21.20
C ASP A 269 9.92 0.89 -19.74
N THR A 270 10.47 -0.28 -19.37
CA THR A 270 10.42 -0.79 -18.00
C THR A 270 11.80 -0.84 -17.35
N PRO A 271 11.93 -0.38 -16.09
CA PRO A 271 13.19 -0.46 -15.35
C PRO A 271 13.77 -1.87 -15.25
N GLY A 272 15.09 -2.00 -15.44
CA GLY A 272 15.80 -3.29 -15.37
C GLY A 272 16.13 -3.79 -13.96
N HIS A 273 16.18 -2.91 -12.97
CA HIS A 273 16.65 -3.26 -11.63
C HIS A 273 15.74 -4.30 -10.94
N ALA A 274 16.31 -5.19 -10.12
CA ALA A 274 15.56 -6.23 -9.38
C ALA A 274 14.40 -5.66 -8.54
N ALA A 275 14.64 -4.58 -7.78
CA ALA A 275 13.63 -3.78 -7.06
C ALA A 275 12.34 -3.43 -7.86
N PHE A 276 12.38 -3.37 -9.19
CA PHE A 276 11.23 -2.99 -10.03
C PHE A 276 10.49 -4.19 -10.65
N THR A 277 10.54 -5.37 -10.02
CA THR A 277 9.77 -6.56 -10.45
C THR A 277 8.28 -6.25 -10.66
N ALA A 278 7.63 -5.56 -9.72
CA ALA A 278 6.22 -5.20 -9.83
C ALA A 278 5.93 -4.32 -11.06
N MET A 279 6.86 -3.43 -11.43
CA MET A 279 6.73 -2.60 -12.63
C MET A 279 6.87 -3.43 -13.90
N ARG A 280 7.78 -4.42 -13.94
CA ARG A 280 7.92 -5.33 -15.08
C ARG A 280 6.67 -6.19 -15.27
N ALA A 281 6.15 -6.79 -14.20
CA ALA A 281 4.92 -7.58 -14.27
C ALA A 281 3.74 -6.76 -14.83
N ARG A 282 3.61 -5.49 -14.39
CA ARG A 282 2.61 -4.56 -14.90
C ARG A 282 2.84 -4.18 -16.37
N GLY A 283 4.09 -3.90 -16.75
CA GLY A 283 4.46 -3.65 -18.14
C GLY A 283 4.05 -4.80 -19.05
N ALA A 284 4.33 -6.05 -18.67
CA ALA A 284 3.86 -7.23 -19.41
C ALA A 284 2.33 -7.18 -19.57
N MET A 285 1.56 -7.15 -18.47
CA MET A 285 0.09 -7.26 -18.51
C MET A 285 -0.63 -6.23 -19.39
N VAL A 286 -0.02 -5.07 -19.63
CA VAL A 286 -0.63 -3.96 -20.37
C VAL A 286 -0.27 -4.01 -21.87
N THR A 287 0.67 -4.86 -22.27
CA THR A 287 1.22 -4.90 -23.63
C THR A 287 0.78 -6.11 -24.45
N ASP A 288 0.82 -5.94 -25.76
CA ASP A 288 0.50 -6.96 -26.74
C ASP A 288 1.72 -7.84 -27.06
N ILE A 289 2.93 -7.27 -27.00
CA ILE A 289 4.19 -7.93 -27.34
C ILE A 289 5.27 -7.55 -26.32
N VAL A 290 6.11 -8.51 -25.94
CA VAL A 290 7.31 -8.24 -25.13
C VAL A 290 8.56 -8.39 -25.98
N VAL A 291 9.39 -7.35 -26.04
CA VAL A 291 10.73 -7.40 -26.61
C VAL A 291 11.75 -7.70 -25.51
N LEU A 292 12.30 -8.90 -25.53
CA LEU A 292 13.33 -9.35 -24.59
C LEU A 292 14.72 -8.97 -25.11
N VAL A 293 15.36 -8.04 -24.42
CA VAL A 293 16.68 -7.53 -24.75
C VAL A 293 17.77 -8.29 -24.01
N VAL A 294 18.68 -8.91 -24.76
CA VAL A 294 19.81 -9.68 -24.25
C VAL A 294 21.09 -9.23 -24.94
N ALA A 295 22.09 -8.81 -24.17
CA ALA A 295 23.35 -8.36 -24.77
C ALA A 295 24.20 -9.54 -25.24
N ALA A 296 24.79 -9.41 -26.43
CA ALA A 296 25.60 -10.43 -27.09
C ALA A 296 26.95 -10.70 -26.39
N ASP A 297 27.41 -9.78 -25.53
CA ASP A 297 28.63 -9.90 -24.71
C ASP A 297 28.38 -10.55 -23.34
N SER A 298 27.11 -10.82 -23.00
CA SER A 298 26.66 -11.31 -21.70
C SER A 298 26.09 -12.73 -21.82
N ARG A 299 25.35 -13.16 -20.79
CA ARG A 299 24.54 -14.39 -20.79
C ARG A 299 23.10 -14.08 -20.39
N VAL A 300 22.23 -15.08 -20.41
CA VAL A 300 20.88 -14.96 -19.83
C VAL A 300 20.99 -14.84 -18.31
N MET A 301 20.86 -13.61 -17.81
CA MET A 301 20.94 -13.25 -16.39
C MET A 301 19.62 -13.50 -15.65
N PRO A 302 19.62 -13.54 -14.29
CA PRO A 302 18.41 -13.80 -13.51
C PRO A 302 17.21 -12.88 -13.83
N GLN A 303 17.44 -11.59 -14.03
CA GLN A 303 16.36 -10.64 -14.40
C GLN A 303 15.78 -10.91 -15.80
N THR A 304 16.60 -11.45 -16.72
CA THR A 304 16.13 -11.92 -18.03
C THR A 304 15.21 -13.13 -17.87
N LYS A 305 15.57 -14.08 -16.99
CA LYS A 305 14.71 -15.24 -16.68
C LYS A 305 13.39 -14.82 -16.07
N GLU A 306 13.43 -13.88 -15.12
CA GLU A 306 12.25 -13.29 -14.51
C GLU A 306 11.35 -12.60 -15.57
N SER A 307 11.95 -11.89 -16.51
CA SER A 307 11.21 -11.24 -17.61
C SER A 307 10.53 -12.27 -18.52
N ILE A 308 11.18 -13.40 -18.81
CA ILE A 308 10.59 -14.53 -19.56
C ILE A 308 9.40 -15.11 -18.79
N GLU A 309 9.52 -15.27 -17.47
CA GLU A 309 8.45 -15.79 -16.62
C GLU A 309 7.25 -14.85 -16.59
N HIS A 310 7.45 -13.53 -16.44
CA HIS A 310 6.37 -12.55 -16.49
C HIS A 310 5.62 -12.55 -17.82
N ALA A 311 6.35 -12.55 -18.94
CA ALA A 311 5.74 -12.60 -20.27
C ALA A 311 4.96 -13.91 -20.48
N ARG A 312 5.51 -15.05 -20.05
CA ARG A 312 4.83 -16.34 -20.15
C ARG A 312 3.61 -16.44 -19.25
N ALA A 313 3.68 -15.93 -18.03
CA ALA A 313 2.55 -15.90 -17.09
C ALA A 313 1.40 -15.02 -17.60
N ALA A 314 1.73 -13.94 -18.31
CA ALA A 314 0.75 -13.07 -18.97
C ALA A 314 0.23 -13.65 -20.31
N GLY A 315 0.86 -14.70 -20.85
CA GLY A 315 0.46 -15.30 -22.13
C GLY A 315 0.81 -14.45 -23.35
N ILE A 316 1.83 -13.59 -23.24
CA ILE A 316 2.17 -12.59 -24.25
C ILE A 316 3.32 -13.11 -25.13
N PRO A 317 3.25 -12.94 -26.46
CA PRO A 317 4.33 -13.32 -27.37
C PRO A 317 5.61 -12.54 -27.08
N ILE A 318 6.74 -13.27 -27.14
CA ILE A 318 8.07 -12.72 -26.92
C ILE A 318 8.78 -12.59 -28.27
N ILE A 319 9.42 -11.44 -28.50
CA ILE A 319 10.41 -11.22 -29.56
C ILE A 319 11.76 -10.98 -28.89
N VAL A 320 12.82 -11.62 -29.36
CA VAL A 320 14.17 -11.47 -28.79
C VAL A 320 14.97 -10.46 -29.60
N ALA A 321 15.53 -9.45 -28.92
CA ALA A 321 16.49 -8.52 -29.48
C ALA A 321 17.87 -8.77 -28.86
N ILE A 322 18.80 -9.31 -29.66
CA ILE A 322 20.19 -9.51 -29.23
C ILE A 322 20.96 -8.20 -29.48
N THR A 323 21.34 -7.50 -28.41
CA THR A 323 21.97 -6.17 -28.48
C THR A 323 23.51 -6.24 -28.46
N LYS A 324 24.17 -5.10 -28.70
CA LYS A 324 25.64 -4.91 -28.68
C LYS A 324 26.41 -5.74 -29.71
N MET A 325 25.81 -5.93 -30.89
CA MET A 325 26.45 -6.64 -32.02
C MET A 325 27.68 -5.92 -32.59
N ASP A 326 27.89 -4.66 -32.23
CA ASP A 326 29.07 -3.86 -32.57
C ASP A 326 30.34 -4.28 -31.82
N LEU A 327 30.21 -5.01 -30.70
CA LEU A 327 31.36 -5.43 -29.91
C LEU A 327 32.07 -6.65 -30.53
N PRO A 328 33.41 -6.70 -30.52
CA PRO A 328 34.16 -7.85 -31.03
C PRO A 328 33.96 -9.12 -30.18
N THR A 329 33.44 -8.97 -28.96
CA THR A 329 33.08 -10.08 -28.05
C THR A 329 31.65 -10.59 -28.26
N ALA A 330 30.88 -9.99 -29.18
CA ALA A 330 29.50 -10.37 -29.44
C ALA A 330 29.42 -11.80 -29.98
N ASN A 331 28.60 -12.64 -29.35
CA ASN A 331 28.34 -13.99 -29.85
C ASN A 331 26.85 -14.36 -29.73
N PRO A 332 26.07 -14.22 -30.83
CA PRO A 332 24.63 -14.47 -30.80
C PRO A 332 24.28 -15.95 -30.60
N ASP A 333 25.15 -16.88 -31.03
CA ASP A 333 24.87 -18.32 -30.95
C ASP A 333 24.85 -18.82 -29.50
N PHE A 334 25.75 -18.30 -28.65
CA PHE A 334 25.71 -18.61 -27.20
C PHE A 334 24.43 -18.11 -26.55
N ILE A 335 23.94 -16.92 -26.91
CA ILE A 335 22.70 -16.37 -26.38
C ILE A 335 21.50 -17.22 -26.81
N LYS A 336 21.44 -17.65 -28.08
CA LYS A 336 20.40 -18.56 -28.58
C LYS A 336 20.39 -19.89 -27.82
N GLN A 337 21.57 -20.44 -27.52
CA GLN A 337 21.71 -21.65 -26.71
C GLN A 337 21.19 -21.45 -25.28
N ASP A 338 21.56 -20.35 -24.63
CA ASP A 338 21.11 -20.02 -23.27
C ASP A 338 19.58 -19.77 -23.23
N LEU A 339 19.01 -19.11 -24.24
CA LEU A 339 17.57 -18.90 -24.36
C LEU A 339 16.81 -20.21 -24.51
N SER A 340 17.32 -21.14 -25.32
CA SER A 340 16.77 -22.49 -25.46
C SER A 340 16.73 -23.23 -24.11
N ALA A 341 17.78 -23.10 -23.30
CA ALA A 341 17.81 -23.67 -21.94
C ALA A 341 16.77 -23.06 -20.98
N ASN A 342 16.26 -21.86 -21.27
CA ASN A 342 15.18 -21.20 -20.53
C ASN A 342 13.81 -21.33 -21.23
N ASN A 343 13.67 -22.31 -22.13
CA ASN A 343 12.45 -22.60 -22.90
C ASN A 343 12.00 -21.44 -23.80
N VAL A 344 12.96 -20.72 -24.39
CA VAL A 344 12.74 -19.71 -25.43
C VAL A 344 13.46 -20.20 -26.68
N LEU A 345 12.72 -20.84 -27.59
CA LEU A 345 13.25 -21.44 -28.83
C LEU A 345 13.10 -20.45 -29.98
N VAL A 346 14.23 -20.04 -30.56
CA VAL A 346 14.28 -19.10 -31.68
C VAL A 346 13.89 -19.76 -33.01
N GLU A 347 13.35 -18.98 -33.95
CA GLU A 347 12.89 -19.46 -35.28
C GLU A 347 13.96 -20.23 -36.06
N GLU A 348 15.21 -19.77 -36.05
CA GLU A 348 16.32 -20.44 -36.74
C GLU A 348 16.52 -21.90 -36.29
N TRP A 349 16.08 -22.23 -35.07
CA TRP A 349 16.17 -23.56 -34.48
C TRP A 349 14.82 -24.27 -34.46
N SER A 350 13.94 -23.93 -35.41
CA SER A 350 12.57 -24.46 -35.52
C SER A 350 11.67 -24.10 -34.32
N GLY A 351 11.96 -22.97 -33.66
CA GLY A 351 11.12 -22.39 -32.61
C GLY A 351 10.05 -21.44 -33.14
N ASN A 352 9.33 -20.79 -32.22
CA ASN A 352 8.26 -19.83 -32.50
C ASN A 352 8.61 -18.39 -32.09
N VAL A 353 9.81 -18.16 -31.54
CA VAL A 353 10.23 -16.85 -31.05
C VAL A 353 11.08 -16.16 -32.11
N GLN A 354 10.58 -15.05 -32.63
CA GLN A 354 11.31 -14.20 -33.56
C GLN A 354 12.57 -13.63 -32.88
N CYS A 355 13.68 -13.56 -33.61
CA CYS A 355 14.95 -13.06 -33.11
C CYS A 355 15.53 -12.01 -34.07
N ALA A 356 15.90 -10.85 -33.55
CA ALA A 356 16.61 -9.79 -34.26
C ALA A 356 17.97 -9.54 -33.61
N GLN A 357 18.99 -9.29 -34.42
CA GLN A 357 20.34 -8.93 -33.97
C GLN A 357 20.52 -7.44 -34.21
N VAL A 358 20.77 -6.68 -33.14
CA VAL A 358 20.74 -5.21 -33.18
C VAL A 358 21.95 -4.57 -32.51
N SER A 359 22.33 -3.38 -32.97
CA SER A 359 23.25 -2.50 -32.26
C SER A 359 22.63 -1.12 -32.08
N ALA A 360 22.44 -0.72 -30.82
CA ALA A 360 21.95 0.62 -30.49
C ALA A 360 22.98 1.72 -30.84
N MET A 361 24.28 1.39 -30.88
CA MET A 361 25.34 2.36 -31.18
C MET A 361 25.47 2.63 -32.69
N THR A 362 25.48 1.58 -33.52
CA THR A 362 25.59 1.74 -34.99
C THR A 362 24.22 1.98 -35.64
N GLY A 363 23.14 1.52 -35.01
CA GLY A 363 21.79 1.50 -35.57
C GLY A 363 21.49 0.26 -36.44
N GLU A 364 22.45 -0.66 -36.57
CA GLU A 364 22.27 -1.87 -37.37
C GLU A 364 21.18 -2.78 -36.79
N GLY A 365 20.31 -3.31 -37.66
CA GLY A 365 19.27 -4.29 -37.31
C GLY A 365 18.03 -3.73 -36.60
N ILE A 366 17.97 -2.43 -36.32
CA ILE A 366 16.79 -1.82 -35.67
C ILE A 366 15.57 -1.89 -36.60
N ASP A 367 15.74 -1.61 -37.89
CA ASP A 367 14.63 -1.67 -38.86
C ASP A 367 14.06 -3.10 -38.97
N ASP A 368 14.93 -4.13 -38.96
CA ASP A 368 14.52 -5.55 -38.92
C ASP A 368 13.75 -5.89 -37.63
N LEU A 369 14.14 -5.34 -36.48
CA LEU A 369 13.39 -5.52 -35.24
C LEU A 369 12.00 -4.88 -35.32
N LEU A 370 11.89 -3.66 -35.87
CA LEU A 370 10.61 -2.96 -36.02
C LEU A 370 9.69 -3.67 -37.00
N GLU A 371 10.21 -4.17 -38.12
CA GLU A 371 9.46 -4.96 -39.10
C GLU A 371 8.92 -6.26 -38.48
N LYS A 372 9.74 -6.97 -37.69
CA LYS A 372 9.32 -8.19 -36.96
C LYS A 372 8.22 -7.92 -35.94
N ILE A 373 8.28 -6.79 -35.24
CA ILE A 373 7.23 -6.36 -34.31
C ILE A 373 5.92 -6.12 -35.06
N LEU A 374 5.96 -5.41 -36.20
CA LEU A 374 4.78 -5.15 -37.01
C LEU A 374 4.19 -6.43 -37.59
N LEU A 375 5.03 -7.33 -38.11
CA LEU A 375 4.60 -8.64 -38.61
C LEU A 375 3.92 -9.46 -37.50
N GLN A 376 4.46 -9.44 -36.28
CA GLN A 376 3.85 -10.11 -35.15
C GLN A 376 2.49 -9.51 -34.79
N ALA A 377 2.35 -8.18 -34.88
CA ALA A 377 1.09 -7.49 -34.63
C ALA A 377 0.02 -7.80 -35.68
N GLU A 378 0.40 -7.88 -36.96
CA GLU A 378 -0.48 -8.27 -38.07
C GLU A 378 -1.01 -9.70 -37.87
N LEU A 379 -0.16 -10.64 -37.43
CA LEU A 379 -0.56 -12.01 -37.10
C LEU A 379 -1.54 -12.10 -35.92
N MET A 380 -1.54 -11.11 -35.03
CA MET A 380 -2.43 -11.04 -33.86
C MET A 380 -3.76 -10.36 -34.16
N GLU A 381 -3.90 -9.72 -35.34
CA GLU A 381 -5.10 -8.96 -35.74
C GLU A 381 -5.55 -7.95 -34.66
N LEU A 382 -4.61 -7.13 -34.18
CA LEU A 382 -4.87 -6.18 -33.10
C LEU A 382 -5.91 -5.12 -33.51
N THR A 383 -7.05 -5.14 -32.83
CA THR A 383 -8.17 -4.24 -33.11
C THR A 383 -8.67 -3.54 -31.85
N ALA A 384 -9.30 -2.37 -32.03
CA ALA A 384 -10.03 -1.64 -30.99
C ALA A 384 -11.20 -0.85 -31.59
N VAL A 385 -12.08 -0.32 -30.75
CA VAL A 385 -13.29 0.39 -31.18
C VAL A 385 -13.20 1.86 -30.74
N PRO A 386 -12.76 2.79 -31.61
CA PRO A 386 -12.51 4.19 -31.24
C PRO A 386 -13.76 4.95 -30.78
N ASP A 387 -14.96 4.58 -31.26
CA ASP A 387 -16.23 5.29 -30.99
C ASP A 387 -16.75 5.07 -29.55
N ARG A 388 -16.12 4.19 -28.77
CA ARG A 388 -16.53 3.91 -27.39
C ARG A 388 -15.92 4.88 -26.38
N LEU A 389 -16.45 4.83 -25.17
CA LEU A 389 -15.85 5.51 -24.02
C LEU A 389 -14.47 4.92 -23.76
N ALA A 390 -13.50 5.80 -23.51
CA ALA A 390 -12.13 5.38 -23.28
C ALA A 390 -12.01 4.41 -22.10
N LYS A 391 -11.36 3.29 -22.35
CA LYS A 391 -10.88 2.32 -21.37
C LYS A 391 -9.38 2.24 -21.49
N GLY A 392 -8.71 2.15 -20.35
CA GLY A 392 -7.26 2.07 -20.32
C GLY A 392 -6.73 1.60 -18.98
N THR A 393 -5.41 1.62 -18.88
CA THR A 393 -4.70 1.28 -17.66
C THR A 393 -3.78 2.43 -17.25
N VAL A 394 -3.74 2.74 -15.95
CA VAL A 394 -2.80 3.72 -15.41
C VAL A 394 -1.40 3.13 -15.47
N LEU A 395 -0.51 3.75 -16.23
CA LEU A 395 0.90 3.37 -16.28
C LEU A 395 1.66 3.87 -15.05
N GLU A 396 1.51 5.16 -14.77
CA GLU A 396 2.20 5.82 -13.66
C GLU A 396 1.47 7.09 -13.22
N GLY A 397 1.65 7.49 -11.97
CA GLY A 397 1.08 8.73 -11.46
C GLY A 397 2.11 9.51 -10.64
N ARG A 398 2.10 10.84 -10.79
CA ARG A 398 3.00 11.78 -10.09
C ARG A 398 2.25 13.03 -9.61
N VAL A 399 2.81 13.69 -8.59
CA VAL A 399 2.30 14.97 -8.11
C VAL A 399 3.23 16.08 -8.58
N ASP A 400 2.72 16.97 -9.42
CA ASP A 400 3.41 18.20 -9.80
C ASP A 400 2.96 19.38 -8.91
N PRO A 401 3.88 20.17 -8.34
CA PRO A 401 3.52 21.31 -7.48
C PRO A 401 2.68 22.40 -8.16
N ARG A 402 2.77 22.54 -9.49
CA ARG A 402 2.08 23.56 -10.28
C ARG A 402 0.83 23.02 -10.98
N ARG A 403 0.93 21.84 -11.58
CA ARG A 403 -0.16 21.23 -12.39
C ARG A 403 -1.09 20.31 -11.57
N GLY A 404 -0.68 19.92 -10.35
CA GLY A 404 -1.41 19.00 -9.49
C GLY A 404 -1.11 17.54 -9.84
N SER A 405 -2.05 16.63 -9.64
CA SER A 405 -1.87 15.23 -10.00
C SER A 405 -1.84 15.06 -11.52
N ILE A 406 -0.74 14.47 -12.01
CA ILE A 406 -0.57 14.02 -13.40
C ILE A 406 -0.65 12.50 -13.38
N VAL A 407 -1.42 11.93 -14.31
CA VAL A 407 -1.61 10.49 -14.43
C VAL A 407 -1.30 10.09 -15.87
N ASN A 408 -0.30 9.23 -16.05
CA ASN A 408 0.04 8.64 -17.33
C ASN A 408 -0.83 7.40 -17.54
N ILE A 409 -1.57 7.37 -18.65
CA ILE A 409 -2.55 6.32 -18.96
C ILE A 409 -2.23 5.78 -20.35
N LEU A 410 -2.36 4.47 -20.54
CA LEU A 410 -2.45 3.87 -21.86
C LEU A 410 -3.92 3.66 -22.21
N VAL A 411 -4.39 4.28 -23.28
CA VAL A 411 -5.73 4.05 -23.81
C VAL A 411 -5.72 2.73 -24.57
N GLN A 412 -6.58 1.79 -24.21
CA GLN A 412 -6.64 0.44 -24.81
C GLN A 412 -7.85 0.27 -25.73
N ASP A 413 -8.97 0.90 -25.39
CA ASP A 413 -10.20 0.89 -26.19
C ASP A 413 -10.94 2.22 -26.05
N GLY A 414 -11.72 2.61 -27.05
CA GLY A 414 -12.39 3.92 -27.09
C GLY A 414 -11.45 5.13 -27.21
N THR A 415 -12.03 6.30 -27.44
CA THR A 415 -11.27 7.56 -27.57
C THR A 415 -11.42 8.41 -26.32
N LEU A 416 -10.31 8.85 -25.73
CA LEU A 416 -10.33 9.76 -24.59
C LEU A 416 -10.35 11.21 -25.07
N ARG A 417 -11.29 12.02 -24.58
CA ARG A 417 -11.40 13.43 -24.96
C ARG A 417 -11.23 14.37 -23.79
N GLU A 418 -10.74 15.57 -24.09
CA GLU A 418 -10.71 16.64 -23.09
C GLU A 418 -12.13 16.96 -22.60
N GLY A 419 -12.29 17.01 -21.27
CA GLY A 419 -13.57 17.28 -20.62
C GLY A 419 -14.35 16.05 -20.20
N ASP A 420 -13.92 14.84 -20.58
CA ASP A 420 -14.55 13.58 -20.17
C ASP A 420 -14.47 13.36 -18.65
N PHE A 421 -15.51 12.72 -18.09
CA PHE A 421 -15.47 12.26 -16.71
C PHE A 421 -14.87 10.87 -16.68
N PHE A 422 -14.03 10.59 -15.69
CA PHE A 422 -13.36 9.30 -15.60
C PHE A 422 -13.28 8.79 -14.16
N VAL A 423 -13.02 7.50 -14.06
CA VAL A 423 -12.63 6.82 -12.83
C VAL A 423 -11.30 6.14 -13.08
N ALA A 424 -10.28 6.50 -12.28
CA ALA A 424 -8.95 5.90 -12.29
C ALA A 424 -8.73 5.28 -10.91
N GLY A 425 -8.77 3.96 -10.82
CA GLY A 425 -8.71 3.26 -9.54
C GLY A 425 -9.82 3.75 -8.60
N GLN A 426 -9.42 4.29 -7.44
CA GLN A 426 -10.33 4.87 -6.43
C GLN A 426 -10.67 6.36 -6.64
N PHE A 427 -10.10 7.02 -7.63
CA PHE A 427 -10.27 8.46 -7.85
C PHE A 427 -11.23 8.73 -9.00
N ALA A 428 -12.21 9.61 -8.78
CA ALA A 428 -13.08 10.14 -9.83
C ALA A 428 -12.67 11.57 -10.17
N GLY A 429 -12.52 11.86 -11.46
CA GLY A 429 -12.05 13.14 -11.95
C GLY A 429 -12.73 13.57 -13.24
N ARG A 430 -12.26 14.71 -13.76
CA ARG A 430 -12.61 15.20 -15.09
C ARG A 430 -11.32 15.52 -15.82
N ALA A 431 -11.16 15.04 -17.05
CA ALA A 431 -10.01 15.34 -17.90
C ALA A 431 -10.00 16.85 -18.17
N ARG A 432 -9.05 17.57 -17.57
CA ARG A 432 -8.93 19.03 -17.71
C ARG A 432 -8.04 19.43 -18.88
N ALA A 433 -7.04 18.61 -19.15
CA ALA A 433 -6.10 18.75 -20.26
C ALA A 433 -5.45 17.38 -20.44
N LEU A 434 -5.09 17.08 -21.68
CA LEU A 434 -4.40 15.87 -22.09
C LEU A 434 -3.10 16.30 -22.78
N PHE A 435 -2.00 15.64 -22.46
CA PHE A 435 -0.72 15.88 -23.11
C PHE A 435 -0.17 14.58 -23.67
N ASP A 436 0.48 14.66 -24.82
CA ASP A 436 1.21 13.54 -25.40
C ASP A 436 2.56 13.31 -24.68
N GLU A 437 3.39 12.41 -25.22
CA GLU A 437 4.74 12.15 -24.73
C GLU A 437 5.72 13.33 -24.87
N ASN A 438 5.43 14.28 -25.76
CA ASN A 438 6.26 15.47 -26.04
C ASN A 438 5.84 16.69 -25.20
N ASP A 439 4.89 16.52 -24.26
CA ASP A 439 4.25 17.59 -23.47
C ASP A 439 3.45 18.59 -24.33
N GLU A 440 3.00 18.17 -25.51
CA GLU A 440 2.10 18.92 -26.39
C GLU A 440 0.65 18.62 -26.01
N GLU A 441 -0.19 19.67 -25.99
CA GLU A 441 -1.60 19.55 -25.59
C GLU A 441 -2.44 18.96 -26.73
N VAL A 442 -3.17 17.89 -26.44
CA VAL A 442 -4.00 17.15 -27.40
C VAL A 442 -5.46 17.17 -26.96
N SER A 443 -6.39 17.27 -27.92
CA SER A 443 -7.83 17.31 -27.64
C SER A 443 -8.47 15.93 -27.51
N GLU A 444 -7.92 14.95 -28.21
CA GLU A 444 -8.40 13.57 -28.23
C GLU A 444 -7.22 12.59 -28.37
N VAL A 445 -7.38 11.41 -27.78
CA VAL A 445 -6.38 10.34 -27.81
C VAL A 445 -7.06 9.01 -28.18
N PRO A 446 -6.68 8.40 -29.32
CA PRO A 446 -7.25 7.13 -29.77
C PRO A 446 -6.69 5.91 -29.04
N PRO A 447 -7.29 4.71 -29.22
CA PRO A 447 -6.77 3.45 -28.67
C PRO A 447 -5.33 3.14 -29.11
N GLY A 448 -4.53 2.59 -28.20
CA GLY A 448 -3.14 2.20 -28.42
C GLY A 448 -2.12 3.29 -28.06
N TYR A 449 -2.56 4.51 -27.73
CA TYR A 449 -1.68 5.64 -27.45
C TYR A 449 -1.57 5.96 -25.95
N PRO A 450 -0.39 6.38 -25.48
CA PRO A 450 -0.21 6.88 -24.13
C PRO A 450 -0.63 8.35 -24.01
N VAL A 451 -1.08 8.76 -22.83
CA VAL A 451 -1.48 10.15 -22.56
C VAL A 451 -1.21 10.55 -21.11
N GLN A 452 -0.74 11.77 -20.90
CA GLN A 452 -0.67 12.40 -19.59
C GLN A 452 -1.95 13.18 -19.32
N LEU A 453 -2.76 12.67 -18.39
CA LEU A 453 -4.02 13.28 -17.99
C LEU A 453 -3.83 14.19 -16.77
N LEU A 454 -4.36 15.41 -16.87
CA LEU A 454 -4.56 16.32 -15.75
C LEU A 454 -6.01 16.31 -15.27
N GLY A 455 -6.21 16.30 -13.95
CA GLY A 455 -7.54 16.47 -13.34
C GLY A 455 -7.99 15.37 -12.39
N SER A 456 -7.12 14.40 -12.10
CA SER A 456 -7.35 13.49 -10.97
C SER A 456 -7.19 14.23 -9.64
N PRO A 457 -8.09 14.02 -8.65
CA PRO A 457 -7.96 14.63 -7.33
C PRO A 457 -6.81 14.06 -6.49
N GLY A 458 -6.28 12.89 -6.88
CA GLY A 458 -5.15 12.23 -6.24
C GLY A 458 -4.42 11.33 -7.22
N VAL A 459 -3.32 10.73 -6.77
CA VAL A 459 -2.50 9.85 -7.61
C VAL A 459 -3.06 8.43 -7.54
N PRO A 460 -3.67 7.89 -8.61
CA PRO A 460 -4.09 6.48 -8.64
C PRO A 460 -2.89 5.54 -8.54
N GLY A 461 -3.16 4.32 -8.10
CA GLY A 461 -2.17 3.25 -8.10
C GLY A 461 -1.75 2.94 -9.53
N ALA A 462 -0.47 2.63 -9.71
CA ALA A 462 0.03 2.28 -11.02
C ALA A 462 -0.40 0.83 -11.34
N GLY A 463 -1.03 0.61 -12.50
CA GLY A 463 -1.76 -0.60 -12.84
C GLY A 463 -3.28 -0.53 -12.59
N ASP A 464 -3.80 0.56 -11.99
CA ASP A 464 -5.24 0.70 -11.78
C ASP A 464 -6.01 0.81 -13.11
N SER A 465 -7.23 0.27 -13.15
CA SER A 465 -8.11 0.43 -14.31
C SER A 465 -8.60 1.87 -14.45
N PHE A 466 -8.55 2.36 -15.68
CA PHE A 466 -9.08 3.66 -16.10
C PHE A 466 -10.29 3.46 -17.00
N VAL A 467 -11.39 4.12 -16.66
CA VAL A 467 -12.63 4.08 -17.45
C VAL A 467 -13.25 5.47 -17.52
N SER A 468 -13.56 5.91 -18.74
CA SER A 468 -14.35 7.11 -19.02
C SER A 468 -15.84 6.81 -18.82
N VAL A 469 -16.58 7.78 -18.30
CA VAL A 469 -18.01 7.68 -18.01
C VAL A 469 -18.74 8.93 -18.48
N GLU A 470 -20.00 8.77 -18.86
CA GLU A 470 -20.80 9.89 -19.38
C GLU A 470 -21.10 10.97 -18.32
N ASN A 471 -21.24 10.55 -17.06
CA ASN A 471 -21.79 11.38 -16.00
C ASN A 471 -20.90 11.44 -14.76
N GLU A 472 -20.63 12.65 -14.27
CA GLU A 472 -19.90 12.89 -13.01
C GLU A 472 -20.50 12.14 -11.79
N SER A 473 -21.84 12.02 -11.77
CA SER A 473 -22.54 11.34 -10.67
C SER A 473 -22.29 9.84 -10.64
N GLU A 474 -22.03 9.23 -11.79
CA GLU A 474 -21.68 7.82 -11.91
C GLU A 474 -20.23 7.61 -11.49
N ALA A 475 -19.31 8.43 -12.01
CA ALA A 475 -17.90 8.42 -11.62
C ALA A 475 -17.73 8.42 -10.09
N LYS A 476 -18.42 9.36 -9.42
CA LYS A 476 -18.36 9.51 -7.96
C LYS A 476 -18.92 8.30 -7.20
N LYS A 477 -19.93 7.62 -7.72
CA LYS A 477 -20.49 6.42 -7.06
C LYS A 477 -19.51 5.26 -7.14
N VAL A 478 -18.90 5.04 -8.32
CA VAL A 478 -17.93 3.98 -8.55
C VAL A 478 -16.68 4.20 -7.70
N ALA A 479 -16.12 5.41 -7.72
CA ALA A 479 -14.96 5.78 -6.91
C ALA A 479 -15.22 5.61 -5.40
N LEU A 480 -16.37 6.10 -4.89
CA LEU A 480 -16.71 5.94 -3.48
C LEU A 480 -16.84 4.46 -3.08
N ARG A 481 -17.39 3.63 -3.96
CA ARG A 481 -17.50 2.18 -3.72
C ARG A 481 -16.12 1.53 -3.63
N ARG A 482 -15.24 1.80 -4.60
CA ARG A 482 -13.85 1.29 -4.62
C ARG A 482 -13.08 1.75 -3.39
N GLN A 483 -13.25 2.98 -2.95
CA GLN A 483 -12.61 3.50 -1.74
C GLN A 483 -13.08 2.78 -0.46
N ILE A 484 -14.36 2.38 -0.38
CA ILE A 484 -14.88 1.60 0.75
C ILE A 484 -14.27 0.20 0.75
N VAL A 485 -14.26 -0.48 -0.40
CA VAL A 485 -13.69 -1.82 -0.57
C VAL A 485 -12.20 -1.83 -0.18
N GLU A 486 -11.42 -0.90 -0.72
CA GLU A 486 -9.98 -0.81 -0.42
C GLU A 486 -9.73 -0.52 1.06
N ARG A 487 -10.52 0.38 1.66
CA ARG A 487 -10.42 0.66 3.09
C ARG A 487 -10.71 -0.57 3.95
N GLU A 488 -11.68 -1.38 3.55
CA GLU A 488 -11.98 -2.64 4.24
C GLU A 488 -10.84 -3.63 4.10
N ARG A 489 -10.31 -3.80 2.89
CA ARG A 489 -9.14 -4.64 2.62
C ARG A 489 -7.95 -4.28 3.53
N VAL A 490 -7.62 -3.00 3.63
CA VAL A 490 -6.54 -2.51 4.52
C VAL A 490 -6.85 -2.78 6.00
N LEU A 491 -8.09 -2.58 6.45
CA LEU A 491 -8.48 -2.84 7.83
C LEU A 491 -8.46 -4.32 8.19
N HIS A 492 -8.80 -5.20 7.25
CA HIS A 492 -8.74 -6.65 7.42
C HIS A 492 -7.30 -7.18 7.39
N ALA A 493 -6.44 -6.64 6.52
CA ALA A 493 -5.02 -6.97 6.50
C ALA A 493 -4.33 -6.65 7.84
N ARG A 494 -4.72 -5.57 8.52
CA ARG A 494 -4.16 -5.16 9.82
C ARG A 494 -4.63 -6.00 11.02
N ARG A 495 -5.62 -6.90 10.86
CA ARG A 495 -6.34 -7.53 11.98
C ARG A 495 -5.80 -8.90 12.45
N LYS A 496 -4.66 -9.37 11.94
CA LYS A 496 -4.06 -10.65 12.35
C LYS A 496 -3.06 -10.56 13.52
N VAL A 497 -2.77 -9.38 14.06
CA VAL A 497 -1.89 -9.27 15.24
C VAL A 497 -2.75 -9.36 16.49
N SER A 498 -2.71 -10.51 17.16
CA SER A 498 -3.36 -10.69 18.45
C SER A 498 -2.61 -9.89 19.53
N LEU A 499 -3.27 -9.64 20.67
CA LEU A 499 -2.58 -9.07 21.83
C LEU A 499 -1.38 -9.94 22.24
N GLU A 500 -1.49 -11.26 22.12
CA GLU A 500 -0.42 -12.21 22.41
C GLU A 500 0.79 -12.01 21.47
N ASP A 501 0.57 -11.77 20.18
CA ASP A 501 1.64 -11.44 19.21
C ASP A 501 2.33 -10.09 19.53
N PHE A 502 1.57 -9.11 20.05
CA PHE A 502 2.12 -7.83 20.49
C PHE A 502 3.00 -7.97 21.75
N TRP A 503 2.63 -8.87 22.68
CA TRP A 503 3.47 -9.18 23.84
C TRP A 503 4.70 -10.01 23.45
N ALA A 504 4.57 -10.99 22.54
CA ALA A 504 5.68 -11.79 22.04
C ALA A 504 6.73 -10.95 21.31
N SER A 505 6.30 -10.06 20.41
CA SER A 505 7.20 -9.13 19.68
C SER A 505 7.89 -8.10 20.58
N SER A 506 7.28 -7.73 21.72
CA SER A 506 7.94 -6.86 22.72
C SER A 506 8.99 -7.59 23.56
N GLU A 507 8.89 -8.91 23.72
CA GLU A 507 9.84 -9.70 24.53
C GLU A 507 11.14 -10.04 23.78
N GLU A 508 11.13 -10.09 22.44
CA GLU A 508 12.31 -10.48 21.65
C GLU A 508 13.37 -9.38 21.45
N GLY A 509 13.05 -8.13 21.80
CA GLY A 509 14.00 -7.01 21.65
C GLY A 509 14.36 -6.73 20.19
N GLU A 510 13.46 -7.10 19.26
CA GLU A 510 13.54 -6.79 17.84
C GLU A 510 13.55 -5.27 17.67
N ARG A 511 14.62 -4.74 17.08
CA ARG A 511 14.75 -3.29 16.88
C ARG A 511 14.12 -2.95 15.53
N VAL A 512 12.97 -2.30 15.60
CA VAL A 512 12.25 -1.87 14.40
C VAL A 512 12.67 -0.47 13.99
N LEU A 513 13.12 -0.32 12.74
CA LEU A 513 13.35 0.96 12.11
C LEU A 513 12.06 1.43 11.41
N ASN A 514 11.48 2.51 11.92
CA ASN A 514 10.29 3.13 11.34
C ASN A 514 10.68 4.08 10.21
N ILE A 515 10.05 3.92 9.05
CA ILE A 515 10.39 4.65 7.83
C ILE A 515 9.13 5.25 7.19
N ILE A 516 9.26 6.49 6.72
CA ILE A 516 8.29 7.13 5.82
C ILE A 516 8.97 7.30 4.46
N VAL A 517 8.34 6.79 3.40
CA VAL A 517 8.85 6.86 2.04
C VAL A 517 8.04 7.87 1.23
N LYS A 518 8.74 8.82 0.61
CA LYS A 518 8.16 9.76 -0.37
C LYS A 518 8.93 9.68 -1.66
N SER A 519 8.24 9.54 -2.78
CA SER A 519 8.86 9.49 -4.10
C SER A 519 8.20 10.47 -5.06
N ASP A 520 8.82 10.73 -6.20
CA ASP A 520 8.25 11.57 -7.26
C ASP A 520 7.05 10.90 -7.95
N VAL A 521 7.11 9.59 -8.14
CA VAL A 521 6.08 8.75 -8.76
C VAL A 521 5.56 7.68 -7.81
N SER A 522 4.32 7.22 -8.01
CA SER A 522 3.73 6.16 -7.15
C SER A 522 4.43 4.81 -7.30
N GLY A 523 4.90 4.46 -8.50
CA GLY A 523 5.52 3.16 -8.75
C GLY A 523 6.83 2.98 -8.00
N SER A 524 7.69 3.99 -7.98
CA SER A 524 8.97 3.93 -7.26
C SER A 524 8.76 3.83 -5.75
N ALA A 525 7.72 4.48 -5.20
CA ALA A 525 7.36 4.32 -3.78
C ALA A 525 7.06 2.87 -3.44
N GLU A 526 6.25 2.19 -4.25
CA GLU A 526 5.91 0.76 -4.07
C GLU A 526 7.15 -0.13 -4.16
N ALA A 527 7.99 0.09 -5.18
CA ALA A 527 9.23 -0.67 -5.39
C ALA A 527 10.22 -0.51 -4.22
N ILE A 528 10.34 0.70 -3.65
CA ILE A 528 11.16 0.94 -2.47
C ILE A 528 10.60 0.17 -1.28
N VAL A 529 9.28 0.19 -1.05
CA VAL A 529 8.68 -0.56 0.06
C VAL A 529 8.92 -2.06 -0.06
N ASP A 530 8.76 -2.64 -1.25
CA ASP A 530 9.06 -4.06 -1.49
C ASP A 530 10.54 -4.38 -1.23
N THR A 531 11.44 -3.52 -1.70
CA THR A 531 12.89 -3.69 -1.49
C THR A 531 13.25 -3.62 -0.01
N LEU A 532 12.71 -2.64 0.72
CA LEU A 532 12.96 -2.46 2.15
C LEU A 532 12.36 -3.60 2.99
N SER A 533 11.24 -4.18 2.55
CA SER A 533 10.62 -5.33 3.23
C SER A 533 11.48 -6.59 3.12
N LYS A 534 12.25 -6.74 2.03
CA LYS A 534 13.20 -7.86 1.85
C LYS A 534 14.45 -7.74 2.73
N LEU A 535 14.71 -6.59 3.33
CA LEU A 535 15.85 -6.36 4.23
C LEU A 535 15.56 -6.72 5.69
N GLN A 536 14.37 -7.25 5.99
CA GLN A 536 13.98 -7.68 7.33
C GLN A 536 14.70 -8.98 7.72
N ASN A 537 15.18 -9.03 8.96
CA ASN A 537 15.83 -10.19 9.57
C ASN A 537 15.25 -10.43 10.98
N GLU A 538 15.51 -11.60 11.57
CA GLU A 538 14.99 -11.96 12.92
C GLU A 538 15.43 -11.00 14.04
N GLU A 539 16.53 -10.25 13.89
CA GLU A 539 17.03 -9.31 14.91
C GLU A 539 16.56 -7.85 14.68
N VAL A 540 16.29 -7.47 13.44
CA VAL A 540 15.99 -6.08 13.04
C VAL A 540 14.87 -6.04 12.01
N GLY A 541 13.83 -5.28 12.33
CA GLY A 541 12.67 -5.10 11.49
C GLY A 541 12.69 -3.75 10.78
N VAL A 542 12.06 -3.68 9.61
CA VAL A 542 11.77 -2.42 8.89
C VAL A 542 10.27 -2.24 8.86
N SER A 543 9.75 -1.15 9.43
CA SER A 543 8.32 -0.82 9.39
C SER A 543 8.09 0.43 8.56
N VAL A 544 7.44 0.27 7.41
CA VAL A 544 7.02 1.40 6.58
C VAL A 544 5.67 1.90 7.07
N ILE A 545 5.66 3.08 7.68
CA ILE A 545 4.44 3.69 8.25
C ILE A 545 3.57 4.30 7.15
N LEU A 546 4.21 5.01 6.23
CA LEU A 546 3.56 5.71 5.13
C LEU A 546 4.45 5.66 3.90
N SER A 547 3.84 5.37 2.76
CA SER A 547 4.46 5.47 1.44
C SER A 547 3.52 6.25 0.52
N GLY A 548 4.07 7.14 -0.31
CA GLY A 548 3.27 7.88 -1.28
C GLY A 548 4.08 8.76 -2.23
N ALA A 549 3.44 9.18 -3.31
CA ALA A 549 4.02 10.09 -4.29
C ALA A 549 3.85 11.57 -3.88
N GLY A 550 4.84 12.40 -4.23
CA GLY A 550 4.88 13.84 -3.98
C GLY A 550 5.99 14.29 -3.06
N GLY A 551 6.19 15.62 -2.99
CA GLY A 551 7.17 16.26 -2.12
C GLY A 551 6.93 15.99 -0.63
N ILE A 552 7.97 16.19 0.18
CA ILE A 552 7.89 15.98 1.63
C ILE A 552 7.27 17.23 2.26
N THR A 553 6.15 17.03 2.97
CA THR A 553 5.33 18.09 3.57
C THR A 553 5.50 18.19 5.08
N GLU A 554 4.97 19.27 5.68
CA GLU A 554 4.99 19.48 7.13
C GLU A 554 4.30 18.35 7.91
N SER A 555 3.19 17.82 7.37
CA SER A 555 2.44 16.72 7.99
C SER A 555 3.21 15.40 7.99
N ASP A 556 4.12 15.22 7.04
CA ASP A 556 5.00 14.04 7.01
C ASP A 556 6.04 14.12 8.14
N VAL A 557 6.52 15.33 8.45
CA VAL A 557 7.44 15.59 9.58
C VAL A 557 6.72 15.38 10.91
N ASP A 558 5.49 15.85 11.06
CA ASP A 558 4.67 15.60 12.25
C ASP A 558 4.48 14.10 12.51
N LEU A 559 4.17 13.34 11.46
CA LEU A 559 3.98 11.89 11.56
C LEU A 559 5.29 11.17 11.92
N ALA A 560 6.41 11.62 11.32
CA ALA A 560 7.74 11.10 11.59
C ALA A 560 8.13 11.31 13.05
N SER A 561 7.95 12.52 13.55
CA SER A 561 8.20 12.92 14.94
C SER A 561 7.36 12.10 15.93
N ALA A 562 6.05 11.97 15.69
CA ALA A 562 5.15 11.21 16.54
C ALA A 562 5.47 9.70 16.59
N SER A 563 6.06 9.16 15.52
CA SER A 563 6.31 7.72 15.36
C SER A 563 7.78 7.34 15.46
N ASN A 564 8.67 8.30 15.77
CA ASN A 564 10.12 8.15 15.74
C ASN A 564 10.62 7.51 14.43
N ALA A 565 10.16 8.05 13.30
CA ALA A 565 10.47 7.56 11.95
C ALA A 565 11.47 8.47 11.22
N VAL A 566 12.25 7.86 10.32
CA VAL A 566 13.11 8.56 9.37
C VAL A 566 12.35 8.78 8.06
N ILE A 567 12.52 9.95 7.44
CA ILE A 567 11.90 10.25 6.15
C ILE A 567 12.92 10.02 5.02
N LEU A 568 12.58 9.12 4.09
CA LEU A 568 13.34 8.86 2.87
C LEU A 568 12.62 9.50 1.68
N GLY A 569 13.28 10.47 1.04
CA GLY A 569 12.83 11.11 -0.19
C GLY A 569 13.53 10.52 -1.41
N PHE A 570 12.81 10.01 -2.38
CA PHE A 570 13.35 9.50 -3.64
C PHE A 570 12.97 10.43 -4.80
N LYS A 571 13.97 11.11 -5.39
CA LYS A 571 13.82 12.17 -6.40
C LYS A 571 12.90 13.33 -6.00
N VAL A 572 12.59 13.44 -4.70
CA VAL A 572 11.79 14.52 -4.12
C VAL A 572 12.59 15.29 -3.10
N ARG A 573 12.24 16.56 -2.94
CA ARG A 573 12.85 17.45 -1.95
C ARG A 573 11.80 17.87 -0.92
N PRO A 574 12.23 18.15 0.32
CA PRO A 574 11.35 18.75 1.30
C PRO A 574 11.09 20.22 0.98
N ASP A 575 9.84 20.63 1.17
CA ASP A 575 9.45 22.03 1.12
C ASP A 575 10.16 22.82 2.22
N GLN A 576 10.26 24.14 2.04
CA GLN A 576 10.98 25.01 2.98
C GLN A 576 10.44 24.86 4.42
N ARG A 577 9.11 24.83 4.58
CA ARG A 577 8.47 24.64 5.89
C ARG A 577 8.76 23.27 6.50
N ALA A 578 8.76 22.22 5.69
CA ALA A 578 9.08 20.87 6.16
C ALA A 578 10.53 20.78 6.64
N ARG A 579 11.47 21.45 5.96
CA ARG A 579 12.88 21.48 6.36
C ARG A 579 13.10 22.25 7.67
N GLU A 580 12.47 23.41 7.81
CA GLU A 580 12.54 24.22 9.04
C GLU A 580 12.00 23.44 10.24
N LYS A 581 10.84 22.79 10.07
CA LYS A 581 10.22 21.97 11.12
C LYS A 581 11.01 20.72 11.46
N ALA A 582 11.57 20.03 10.46
CA ALA A 582 12.41 18.86 10.70
C ALA A 582 13.66 19.21 11.52
N ALA A 583 14.24 20.39 11.30
CA ALA A 583 15.36 20.89 12.09
C ALA A 583 14.96 21.26 13.53
N GLU A 584 13.73 21.76 13.74
CA GLU A 584 13.19 22.07 15.06
C GLU A 584 12.87 20.80 15.87
N GLU A 585 12.27 19.80 15.23
CA GLU A 585 11.85 18.55 15.88
C GLU A 585 12.93 17.47 15.90
N GLY A 586 14.03 17.66 15.18
CA GLY A 586 15.13 16.70 15.09
C GLY A 586 14.82 15.47 14.23
N VAL A 587 13.91 15.60 13.27
CA VAL A 587 13.55 14.53 12.32
C VAL A 587 14.58 14.47 11.19
N GLU A 588 15.15 13.28 10.95
CA GLU A 588 16.08 13.07 9.85
C GLU A 588 15.35 12.94 8.51
N ILE A 589 15.76 13.76 7.53
CA ILE A 589 15.29 13.68 6.15
C ILE A 589 16.48 13.38 5.24
N SER A 590 16.44 12.23 4.59
CA SER A 590 17.47 11.79 3.65
C SER A 590 16.89 11.68 2.23
N THR A 591 17.50 12.36 1.27
CA THR A 591 17.03 12.40 -0.13
C THR A 591 18.01 11.68 -1.06
N PHE A 592 17.48 10.85 -1.95
CA PHE A 592 18.23 10.01 -2.89
C PHE A 592 17.72 10.18 -4.31
N ASN A 593 18.60 9.99 -5.30
CA ASN A 593 18.22 9.99 -6.72
C ASN A 593 18.35 8.60 -7.37
N VAL A 594 19.05 7.67 -6.70
CA VAL A 594 19.35 6.31 -7.18
C VAL A 594 18.95 5.33 -6.08
N ILE A 595 18.22 4.28 -6.45
CA ILE A 595 17.63 3.35 -5.48
C ILE A 595 18.67 2.56 -4.68
N TYR A 596 19.83 2.26 -5.27
CA TYR A 596 20.95 1.60 -4.60
C TYR A 596 21.51 2.39 -3.42
N ASP A 597 21.63 3.71 -3.56
CA ASP A 597 22.17 4.56 -2.50
C ASP A 597 21.22 4.58 -1.30
N LEU A 598 19.91 4.55 -1.57
CA LEU A 598 18.87 4.42 -0.56
C LEU A 598 18.97 3.07 0.15
N GLU A 599 19.00 1.96 -0.62
CA GLU A 599 19.11 0.61 -0.06
C GLU A 599 20.35 0.46 0.83
N ASN A 600 21.51 0.89 0.34
CA ASN A 600 22.77 0.82 1.07
C ASN A 600 22.76 1.67 2.34
N THR A 601 22.12 2.84 2.31
CA THR A 601 22.00 3.69 3.50
C THR A 601 21.10 3.06 4.55
N VAL A 602 19.99 2.45 4.14
CA VAL A 602 19.11 1.73 5.07
C VAL A 602 19.79 0.48 5.62
N LYS A 603 20.51 -0.30 4.79
CA LYS A 603 21.35 -1.43 5.25
C LYS A 603 22.35 -1.00 6.34
N LYS A 604 23.03 0.14 6.13
CA LYS A 604 23.95 0.69 7.15
C LYS A 604 23.24 1.12 8.43
N ALA A 605 22.07 1.74 8.32
CA ALA A 605 21.26 2.12 9.48
C ALA A 605 20.81 0.90 10.28
N LEU A 606 20.36 -0.15 9.60
CA LEU A 606 20.00 -1.43 10.23
C LEU A 606 21.22 -2.12 10.85
N GLY A 607 22.39 -2.08 10.20
CA GLY A 607 23.65 -2.57 10.77
C GLY A 607 24.03 -1.87 12.08
N GLY A 608 23.77 -0.56 12.19
CA GLY A 608 23.95 0.19 13.43
C GLY A 608 22.99 -0.21 14.56
N LEU A 609 21.85 -0.81 14.21
CA LEU A 609 20.88 -1.35 15.18
C LEU A 609 21.21 -2.77 15.63
N LEU A 610 22.04 -3.52 14.90
CA LEU A 610 22.44 -4.88 15.27
C LEU A 610 23.20 -4.90 16.60
N LYS A 611 23.06 -6.02 17.33
CA LYS A 611 23.88 -6.26 18.52
C LYS A 611 25.32 -6.56 18.06
N PRO A 612 26.35 -5.88 18.60
CA PRO A 612 27.74 -6.18 18.26
C PRO A 612 28.08 -7.63 18.60
N GLU A 613 28.86 -8.28 17.74
CA GLU A 613 29.37 -9.62 18.02
C GLU A 613 30.46 -9.55 19.09
N GLU A 614 30.31 -10.36 20.12
CA GLU A 614 31.35 -10.52 21.14
C GLU A 614 32.32 -11.60 20.67
N LYS A 615 33.50 -11.17 20.18
CA LYS A 615 34.58 -12.07 19.80
C LYS A 615 35.64 -12.12 20.88
N GLU A 616 36.03 -13.33 21.26
CA GLU A 616 37.13 -13.54 22.18
C GLU A 616 38.46 -13.35 21.44
N GLU A 617 39.23 -12.36 21.87
CA GLU A 617 40.61 -12.15 21.41
C GLU A 617 41.57 -12.69 22.46
N PHE A 618 42.38 -13.68 22.05
CA PHE A 618 43.41 -14.25 22.91
C PHE A 618 44.52 -13.23 23.17
N LEU A 619 44.81 -12.98 24.46
CA LEU A 619 45.85 -12.03 24.88
C LEU A 619 47.18 -12.71 25.19
N GLY A 620 47.14 -13.88 25.84
CA GLY A 620 48.34 -14.62 26.21
C GLY A 620 48.08 -15.83 27.09
N SER A 621 49.07 -16.71 27.20
CA SER A 621 49.03 -17.93 28.03
C SER A 621 50.20 -17.98 28.99
N ALA A 622 49.95 -18.50 30.19
CA ALA A 622 50.96 -18.76 31.19
C ALA A 622 50.81 -20.15 31.81
N GLU A 623 51.93 -20.83 31.97
CA GLU A 623 51.99 -22.17 32.56
C GLU A 623 52.31 -22.06 34.05
N VAL A 624 51.53 -22.72 34.90
CA VAL A 624 51.72 -22.74 36.35
C VAL A 624 52.85 -23.69 36.71
N ARG A 625 53.92 -23.14 37.28
CA ARG A 625 55.10 -23.91 37.73
C ARG A 625 55.12 -24.16 39.23
N ASP A 626 54.55 -23.26 40.01
CA ASP A 626 54.49 -23.38 41.47
C ASP A 626 53.22 -22.74 42.02
N THR A 627 52.87 -23.03 43.27
CA THR A 627 51.68 -22.46 43.93
C THR A 627 52.02 -21.94 45.31
N PHE A 628 51.67 -20.68 45.58
CA PHE A 628 51.96 -20.01 46.84
C PHE A 628 50.66 -19.71 47.59
N LYS A 629 50.59 -20.04 48.87
CA LYS A 629 49.43 -19.71 49.70
C LYS A 629 49.69 -18.41 50.46
N VAL A 630 48.96 -17.35 50.12
CA VAL A 630 49.11 -16.03 50.75
C VAL A 630 47.93 -15.75 51.69
N PRO A 631 48.18 -15.38 52.97
CA PRO A 631 47.13 -15.04 53.91
C PRO A 631 46.23 -13.91 53.37
N LYS A 632 44.90 -14.07 53.50
CA LYS A 632 43.83 -13.15 53.01
C LYS A 632 43.61 -13.08 51.50
N ILE A 633 44.53 -13.52 50.65
CA ILE A 633 44.43 -13.41 49.17
C ILE A 633 44.09 -14.76 48.52
N GLY A 634 44.50 -15.89 49.11
CA GLY A 634 44.23 -17.23 48.58
C GLY A 634 45.46 -17.89 47.98
N VAL A 635 45.25 -18.83 47.05
CA VAL A 635 46.33 -19.50 46.31
C VAL A 635 46.73 -18.65 45.11
N ILE A 636 48.01 -18.30 45.01
CA ILE A 636 48.61 -17.56 43.90
C ILE A 636 49.41 -18.55 43.05
N ALA A 637 49.16 -18.55 41.74
CA ALA A 637 49.91 -19.33 40.78
C ALA A 637 51.25 -18.63 40.47
N GLY A 638 52.37 -19.28 40.76
CA GLY A 638 53.66 -18.91 40.21
C GLY A 638 53.74 -19.41 38.77
N SER A 639 53.56 -18.51 37.82
CA SER A 639 53.36 -18.86 36.41
C SER A 639 54.45 -18.25 35.52
N TYR A 640 54.81 -18.98 34.46
CA TYR A 640 55.70 -18.50 33.41
C TYR A 640 54.88 -18.18 32.16
N ILE A 641 55.02 -16.96 31.61
CA ILE A 641 54.25 -16.57 30.43
C ILE A 641 54.88 -17.18 29.19
N VAL A 642 54.15 -18.10 28.55
CA VAL A 642 54.59 -18.86 27.38
C VAL A 642 54.40 -18.04 26.10
N ALA A 643 53.24 -17.40 25.95
CA ALA A 643 52.92 -16.63 24.75
C ALA A 643 52.07 -15.40 25.08
N GLY A 644 52.24 -14.33 24.30
CA GLY A 644 51.44 -13.11 24.42
C GLY A 644 51.73 -12.29 25.66
N LYS A 645 50.69 -11.64 26.21
CA LYS A 645 50.76 -10.80 27.40
C LYS A 645 49.56 -11.01 28.30
N ILE A 646 49.77 -10.97 29.61
CA ILE A 646 48.71 -11.07 30.61
C ILE A 646 48.53 -9.71 31.27
N LYS A 647 47.31 -9.19 31.22
CA LYS A 647 46.93 -7.92 31.87
C LYS A 647 46.20 -8.20 33.18
N ARG A 648 46.40 -7.34 34.16
CA ARG A 648 45.61 -7.34 35.40
C ARG A 648 44.15 -6.99 35.09
N ASN A 649 43.18 -7.66 35.72
CA ASN A 649 41.73 -7.55 35.47
C ASN A 649 41.27 -8.02 34.08
N ALA A 650 42.12 -8.71 33.31
CA ALA A 650 41.63 -9.39 32.11
C ALA A 650 40.87 -10.66 32.49
N ARG A 651 39.97 -11.10 31.61
CA ARG A 651 39.36 -12.42 31.72
C ARG A 651 40.41 -13.50 31.45
N ALA A 652 40.30 -14.59 32.18
CA ALA A 652 41.17 -15.73 32.05
C ALA A 652 40.42 -17.04 32.30
N ARG A 653 40.88 -18.09 31.63
CA ARG A 653 40.42 -19.46 31.81
C ARG A 653 41.58 -20.33 32.28
N LEU A 654 41.33 -21.20 33.25
CA LEU A 654 42.29 -22.20 33.70
C LEU A 654 42.02 -23.51 32.95
N VAL A 655 43.04 -24.01 32.26
CA VAL A 655 43.00 -25.20 31.42
C VAL A 655 43.94 -26.26 32.00
N ARG A 656 43.44 -27.47 32.23
CA ARG A 656 44.23 -28.63 32.67
C ARG A 656 43.97 -29.78 31.70
N ASN A 657 45.04 -30.31 31.10
CA ASN A 657 44.94 -31.39 30.10
C ASN A 657 43.94 -31.11 28.95
N GLY A 658 43.82 -29.84 28.53
CA GLY A 658 42.91 -29.41 27.47
C GLY A 658 41.46 -29.17 27.89
N VAL A 659 41.11 -29.32 29.17
CA VAL A 659 39.77 -29.05 29.70
C VAL A 659 39.76 -27.75 30.50
N VAL A 660 38.79 -26.87 30.22
CA VAL A 660 38.57 -25.63 30.98
C VAL A 660 37.94 -25.99 32.33
N LEU A 661 38.67 -25.71 33.41
CA LEU A 661 38.24 -25.96 34.80
C LEU A 661 37.56 -24.75 35.44
N TRP A 662 37.96 -23.55 35.03
CA TRP A 662 37.48 -22.30 35.61
C TRP A 662 37.60 -21.17 34.59
N GLU A 663 36.64 -20.24 34.64
CA GLU A 663 36.63 -19.00 33.87
C GLU A 663 36.25 -17.84 34.80
N GLY A 664 36.99 -16.73 34.71
CA GLY A 664 36.72 -15.53 35.48
C GLY A 664 37.77 -14.45 35.27
N GLU A 665 37.94 -13.55 36.23
CA GLU A 665 38.90 -12.44 36.13
C GLU A 665 40.17 -12.66 36.96
N ILE A 666 41.28 -12.09 36.49
CA ILE A 666 42.55 -12.09 37.23
C ILE A 666 42.49 -11.05 38.34
N SER A 667 42.51 -11.51 39.59
CA SER A 667 42.40 -10.67 40.79
C SER A 667 43.68 -9.90 41.11
N SER A 668 44.85 -10.50 40.82
CA SER A 668 46.14 -9.85 41.04
C SER A 668 47.22 -10.37 40.10
N LEU A 669 48.13 -9.48 39.73
CA LEU A 669 49.29 -9.78 38.89
C LEU A 669 50.52 -9.13 39.51
N LYS A 670 51.48 -9.94 39.97
CA LYS A 670 52.67 -9.47 40.68
C LYS A 670 53.93 -10.08 40.08
N HIS A 671 54.99 -9.29 40.01
CA HIS A 671 56.34 -9.75 39.68
C HIS A 671 57.21 -9.54 40.92
N PHE A 672 57.61 -10.64 41.57
CA PHE A 672 58.20 -10.63 42.92
C PHE A 672 57.31 -9.92 43.95
N LYS A 673 57.66 -8.70 44.35
CA LYS A 673 56.93 -7.89 45.36
C LYS A 673 56.17 -6.71 44.75
N GLU A 674 56.32 -6.46 43.45
CA GLU A 674 55.73 -5.31 42.78
C GLU A 674 54.47 -5.71 42.01
N ASP A 675 53.39 -4.94 42.20
CA ASP A 675 52.19 -5.03 41.38
C ASP A 675 52.47 -4.56 39.95
N ARG A 676 52.18 -5.40 38.96
CA ARG A 676 52.36 -5.10 37.54
C ARG A 676 50.99 -5.00 36.86
N ARG A 677 50.86 -4.04 35.94
CA ARG A 677 49.64 -3.86 35.14
C ARG A 677 49.55 -4.88 34.00
N GLU A 678 50.69 -5.22 33.43
CA GLU A 678 50.83 -6.22 32.38
C GLU A 678 52.17 -6.93 32.51
N MET A 679 52.21 -8.18 32.05
CA MET A 679 53.39 -9.02 32.00
C MET A 679 53.48 -9.65 30.60
N VAL A 680 54.69 -9.67 30.03
CA VAL A 680 54.95 -10.12 28.66
C VAL A 680 55.59 -11.51 28.67
N ALA A 681 55.44 -12.26 27.58
CA ALA A 681 56.09 -13.55 27.37
C ALA A 681 57.58 -13.54 27.73
N GLY A 682 58.04 -14.63 28.35
CA GLY A 682 59.43 -14.79 28.79
C GLY A 682 59.71 -14.41 30.25
N PHE A 683 58.74 -13.82 30.96
CA PHE A 683 58.87 -13.45 32.37
C PHE A 683 58.03 -14.34 33.29
N GLU A 684 58.49 -14.49 34.54
CA GLU A 684 57.77 -15.18 35.61
C GLU A 684 56.90 -14.21 36.40
N CYS A 685 55.66 -14.58 36.70
CA CYS A 685 54.75 -13.74 37.48
C CYS A 685 53.87 -14.56 38.42
N GLY A 686 53.45 -13.93 39.51
CA GLY A 686 52.39 -14.42 40.38
C GLY A 686 51.04 -13.97 39.85
N ILE A 687 50.17 -14.92 39.49
CA ILE A 687 48.80 -14.68 39.02
C ILE A 687 47.83 -15.17 40.08
N GLY A 688 46.96 -14.28 40.57
CA GLY A 688 45.83 -14.64 41.42
C GLY A 688 44.54 -14.71 40.61
N LEU A 689 43.77 -15.78 40.75
CA LEU A 689 42.44 -15.92 40.14
C LEU A 689 41.36 -15.49 41.13
N GLU A 690 40.26 -14.89 40.66
CA GLU A 690 39.17 -14.49 41.54
C GLU A 690 38.34 -15.70 42.01
N LYS A 691 38.11 -15.83 43.34
CA LYS A 691 37.23 -16.87 43.94
C LYS A 691 37.59 -18.33 43.59
N TYR A 692 38.78 -18.59 43.06
CA TYR A 692 39.25 -19.92 42.71
C TYR A 692 40.59 -20.23 43.36
N ASN A 693 40.71 -21.40 43.99
CA ASN A 693 41.88 -21.80 44.78
C ASN A 693 42.48 -23.16 44.40
N ASP A 694 41.83 -23.97 43.55
CA ASP A 694 42.35 -25.30 43.13
C ASP A 694 43.25 -25.19 41.90
N ILE A 695 44.37 -24.49 42.07
CA ILE A 695 45.42 -24.34 41.05
C ILE A 695 46.49 -25.41 41.31
N LYS A 696 46.91 -26.12 40.27
CA LYS A 696 47.96 -27.14 40.35
C LYS A 696 49.12 -26.82 39.41
N VAL A 697 50.28 -27.37 39.75
CA VAL A 697 51.47 -27.30 38.88
C VAL A 697 51.18 -28.08 37.59
N GLY A 698 51.50 -27.47 36.44
CA GLY A 698 51.19 -27.99 35.11
C GLY A 698 49.86 -27.49 34.51
N ASP A 699 49.12 -26.63 35.22
CA ASP A 699 47.94 -25.97 34.65
C ASP A 699 48.35 -24.82 33.70
N THR A 700 47.51 -24.54 32.71
CA THR A 700 47.69 -23.40 31.78
C THR A 700 46.61 -22.36 32.04
N ILE A 701 47.01 -21.12 32.27
CA ILE A 701 46.12 -19.96 32.38
C ILE A 701 46.13 -19.23 31.05
N GLU A 702 44.99 -19.17 30.38
CA GLU A 702 44.81 -18.44 29.12
C GLU A 702 44.01 -17.17 29.38
N SER A 703 44.58 -16.02 29.06
CA SER A 703 43.92 -14.72 29.16
C SER A 703 43.35 -14.31 27.82
N PHE A 704 42.13 -13.79 27.83
CA PHE A 704 41.42 -13.30 26.66
C PHE A 704 40.66 -12.02 27.01
N GLN A 705 40.36 -11.22 26.00
CA GLN A 705 39.47 -10.07 26.11
C GLN A 705 38.30 -10.24 25.15
N ILE A 706 37.12 -9.77 25.57
CA ILE A 706 35.95 -9.74 24.70
C ILE A 706 36.00 -8.41 23.94
N VAL A 707 36.17 -8.49 22.62
CA VAL A 707 36.09 -7.34 21.73
C VAL A 707 34.72 -7.34 21.08
N LYS A 708 34.03 -6.20 21.15
CA LYS A 708 32.76 -5.98 20.46
C LYS A 708 33.05 -5.53 19.04
N ILE A 709 32.70 -6.36 18.06
CA ILE A 709 32.84 -6.06 16.64
C ILE A 709 31.46 -5.67 16.11
N ALA A 710 31.35 -4.52 15.45
CA ALA A 710 30.14 -4.11 14.78
C ALA A 710 29.85 -5.08 13.62
N ARG A 711 28.63 -5.60 13.55
CA ARG A 711 28.18 -6.48 12.46
C ARG A 711 27.67 -5.63 11.30
N GLU A 712 27.86 -6.13 10.09
CA GLU A 712 27.22 -5.60 8.89
C GLU A 712 26.05 -6.53 8.50
N LEU A 713 25.01 -5.94 7.92
CA LEU A 713 23.89 -6.69 7.35
C LEU A 713 24.34 -7.25 5.99
N GLU A 714 24.27 -8.58 5.82
CA GLU A 714 24.51 -9.23 4.51
C GLU A 714 23.36 -9.00 3.53
#